data_AF-A0A947C9C3-F1
#
_entry.id   AF-A0A947C9C3-F1
#
_cell.length_a   1.000
_cell.length_b   1.000
_cell.length_c   1.000
_cell.angle_alpha   90.00
_cell.angle_beta   90.00
_cell.angle_gamma   90.00
#
_symmetry.space_group_name_H-M   'P 1'
#
loop_
_entity.id
_entity.type
_entity.pdbx_description
1 polymer ?
#
loop_
_entity_poly.entity_id
_entity_poly.type
_entity_poly.pdbx_seq_one_letter_code
_entity_poly.pdbx_strand_id
1 'polypeptide(L)'
;MRKFTGMLCLALIGGSIGCTTTSEVSQYEAALSQATTCEDVLDAVQEDAIAKVELELESFVNQEYYNRGGGPVAFEDSAQGGSGGAGGSAAPTVDGDNGAEAPTGFSDTNRQVGDVDEADIVKVGAEGLELYVIRGNGFYEFDSWPASQLSKVADLEIEGGAMEMFVQGDRAVVFSNAYGVEALDDGDLCQGYYGGGPEPGLADIDGYYYCGRSFVKITVIDLSGEAPEALREVYVDGWYTSSRRHGSIVRAVVQSSMQRPGTVPYLYDFLYNGETYPETREAEILLARAWAVKAEEAIRATALKDWVPVWGERVDGEIQEQPVQCSDFYSPAPGLTNYGLTQIVGLDIETDSDTQITSILGQASQVYANGEAMVLTQPDWTFFERGVNSDRTAVHRFAVSFDQQRTPYQGSGFVQGTVNDQFSIDERGGIIRIATTRTTWPNQSPGGVAPDVWVPPTTDNLVSTLKLVGNSLELAGSTPPLAEGERIFSARFIGDLAYIVTFRQVDPLFAIDLSNPESPKVLGELKIPGFSDYMHPLGDDHLLTIGRDVDEVTQRDNGTALQIFDVSDPVNPMLAHKALVGEGYSEANHNHKAFNFYADKGLLAFPFVSYEGNFSSTLELWDVSATNGFGRRGAVDHSDLLLDDCGGIGYPVDEFFYQCGYQPQVTRGVFISGDDQEFIYSISHGGVRVHDVDDLSAPVATATY
;
A
#
# COMPACT_ATOMS: atom_id res chain seq x y z
N MET A 1 -80.16 0.65 23.70
CA MET A 1 -80.98 0.05 24.78
C MET A 1 -80.42 -1.33 25.11
N ARG A 2 -80.25 -1.70 26.40
CA ARG A 2 -80.05 -3.07 26.95
C ARG A 2 -78.87 -3.90 26.36
N LYS A 3 -78.05 -4.63 27.14
CA LYS A 3 -77.90 -4.83 28.59
C LYS A 3 -76.46 -5.29 28.89
N PHE A 4 -76.04 -5.18 30.15
CA PHE A 4 -74.68 -5.44 30.63
C PHE A 4 -74.36 -6.92 30.88
N THR A 5 -73.08 -7.28 30.70
CA THR A 5 -72.28 -8.36 31.34
C THR A 5 -72.79 -9.81 31.44
N GLY A 6 -71.96 -10.71 30.90
CA GLY A 6 -71.75 -12.10 31.37
C GLY A 6 -70.31 -12.50 31.03
N MET A 7 -69.44 -12.58 32.03
CA MET A 7 -67.99 -12.75 31.88
C MET A 7 -67.57 -14.19 32.16
N LEU A 8 -66.74 -14.80 31.31
CA LEU A 8 -65.76 -15.79 31.73
C LEU A 8 -64.63 -15.94 30.70
N CYS A 9 -63.38 -15.92 31.16
CA CYS A 9 -62.21 -16.21 30.34
C CYS A 9 -62.03 -17.72 30.16
N LEU A 10 -61.50 -18.14 29.02
CA LEU A 10 -60.24 -18.88 28.97
C LEU A 10 -59.61 -18.74 27.58
N ALA A 11 -58.30 -18.56 27.52
CA ALA A 11 -57.53 -18.59 26.28
C ALA A 11 -56.93 -19.99 26.07
N LEU A 12 -56.67 -20.37 24.81
CA LEU A 12 -55.36 -20.84 24.30
C LEU A 12 -55.45 -21.40 22.86
N ILE A 13 -54.56 -20.88 22.00
CA ILE A 13 -53.83 -21.53 20.88
C ILE A 13 -54.56 -21.93 19.57
N GLY A 14 -53.95 -21.49 18.45
CA GLY A 14 -53.97 -22.13 17.14
C GLY A 14 -54.75 -21.39 16.05
N GLY A 15 -54.17 -20.90 14.95
CA GLY A 15 -52.76 -20.83 14.56
C GLY A 15 -52.57 -20.87 13.04
N SER A 16 -52.29 -19.73 12.40
CA SER A 16 -51.74 -19.63 11.04
C SER A 16 -51.36 -18.18 10.75
N ILE A 17 -50.07 -17.87 10.80
CA ILE A 17 -49.51 -16.56 10.41
C ILE A 17 -48.84 -16.75 9.06
N GLY A 18 -49.27 -16.00 8.05
CA GLY A 18 -48.48 -15.75 6.85
C GLY A 18 -47.83 -14.38 6.98
N CYS A 19 -46.53 -14.35 7.27
CA CYS A 19 -45.73 -13.14 7.16
C CYS A 19 -44.77 -13.29 5.98
N THR A 20 -45.03 -12.56 4.90
CA THR A 20 -44.00 -12.21 3.92
C THR A 20 -43.29 -10.96 4.42
N THR A 21 -42.15 -11.15 5.09
CA THR A 21 -41.21 -10.08 5.43
C THR A 21 -39.90 -10.36 4.70
N THR A 22 -39.79 -9.85 3.48
CA THR A 22 -38.52 -9.74 2.77
C THR A 22 -37.72 -8.61 3.42
N SER A 23 -36.83 -9.00 4.34
CA SER A 23 -35.69 -8.19 4.77
C SER A 23 -34.46 -9.09 4.87
N GLU A 24 -34.22 -9.87 3.82
CA GLU A 24 -32.86 -10.27 3.45
C GLU A 24 -32.15 -8.99 2.98
N VAL A 25 -31.60 -8.23 3.93
CA VAL A 25 -30.39 -7.46 3.64
C VAL A 25 -29.39 -8.52 3.23
N SER A 26 -28.84 -8.43 2.01
CA SER A 26 -28.11 -9.57 1.48
C SER A 26 -26.82 -9.72 2.28
N GLN A 27 -26.50 -10.93 2.73
CA GLN A 27 -25.37 -11.22 3.63
C GLN A 27 -23.98 -10.94 2.99
N TYR A 28 -23.96 -10.34 1.81
CA TYR A 28 -22.83 -10.25 0.90
C TYR A 28 -22.66 -8.84 0.31
N GLU A 29 -23.18 -7.81 0.98
CA GLU A 29 -23.01 -6.39 0.64
C GLU A 29 -21.59 -5.89 1.02
N ALA A 30 -21.04 -4.98 0.22
CA ALA A 30 -19.77 -4.30 0.54
C ALA A 30 -19.94 -3.22 1.63
N ALA A 31 -21.18 -2.92 2.02
CA ALA A 31 -21.49 -1.82 2.94
C ALA A 31 -20.88 -2.07 4.32
N LEU A 32 -20.11 -1.10 4.79
CA LEU A 32 -19.59 -1.10 6.16
C LEU A 32 -20.68 -0.69 7.15
N SER A 33 -20.85 -1.51 8.19
CA SER A 33 -21.68 -1.22 9.35
C SER A 33 -20.83 -0.55 10.43
N GLN A 34 -21.21 0.66 10.84
CA GLN A 34 -20.56 1.36 11.95
C GLN A 34 -21.08 0.82 13.27
N ALA A 35 -20.17 0.45 14.18
CA ALA A 35 -20.52 0.07 15.54
C ALA A 35 -21.00 1.29 16.35
N THR A 36 -21.92 1.07 17.29
CA THR A 36 -22.42 2.09 18.23
C THR A 36 -22.01 1.80 19.67
N THR A 37 -21.71 0.54 19.98
CA THR A 37 -21.21 0.07 21.28
C THR A 37 -20.02 -0.88 21.10
N CYS A 38 -19.29 -1.14 22.18
CA CYS A 38 -18.23 -2.15 22.19
C CYS A 38 -18.75 -3.60 22.15
N GLU A 39 -20.04 -3.82 22.42
CA GLU A 39 -20.72 -5.11 22.22
C GLU A 39 -20.88 -5.35 20.71
N ASP A 40 -21.32 -4.34 19.95
CA ASP A 40 -21.43 -4.39 18.48
C ASP A 40 -20.09 -4.74 17.80
N VAL A 41 -18.95 -4.23 18.33
CA VAL A 41 -17.60 -4.54 17.81
C VAL A 41 -17.22 -5.99 18.11
N LEU A 42 -17.48 -6.46 19.34
CA LEU A 42 -17.18 -7.84 19.74
C LEU A 42 -17.99 -8.83 18.91
N ASP A 43 -19.31 -8.59 18.76
CA ASP A 43 -20.20 -9.38 17.93
C ASP A 43 -19.71 -9.41 16.46
N ALA A 44 -19.34 -8.26 15.89
CA ALA A 44 -18.87 -8.18 14.51
C ALA A 44 -17.58 -8.99 14.27
N VAL A 45 -16.61 -8.94 15.18
CA VAL A 45 -15.36 -9.70 15.05
C VAL A 45 -15.57 -11.19 15.34
N GLN A 46 -16.39 -11.55 16.33
CA GLN A 46 -16.71 -12.94 16.61
C GLN A 46 -17.45 -13.61 15.45
N GLU A 47 -18.48 -12.96 14.89
CA GLU A 47 -19.23 -13.52 13.76
C GLU A 47 -18.38 -13.58 12.48
N ASP A 48 -17.48 -12.63 12.22
CA ASP A 48 -16.49 -12.72 11.13
C ASP A 48 -15.52 -13.90 11.31
N ALA A 49 -14.99 -14.08 12.53
CA ALA A 49 -14.11 -15.22 12.83
C ALA A 49 -14.83 -16.57 12.73
N ILE A 50 -16.10 -16.65 13.14
CA ILE A 50 -16.94 -17.86 13.03
C ILE A 50 -17.25 -18.16 11.56
N ALA A 51 -17.65 -17.16 10.76
CA ALA A 51 -17.88 -17.33 9.34
C ALA A 51 -16.63 -17.90 8.63
N LYS A 52 -15.43 -17.38 8.98
CA LYS A 52 -14.17 -17.89 8.43
C LYS A 52 -13.83 -19.32 8.88
N VAL A 53 -14.19 -19.71 10.11
CA VAL A 53 -14.12 -21.12 10.56
C VAL A 53 -15.07 -22.03 9.77
N GLU A 54 -16.27 -21.57 9.45
CA GLU A 54 -17.23 -22.32 8.61
C GLU A 54 -16.71 -22.49 7.17
N LEU A 55 -16.09 -21.44 6.61
CA LEU A 55 -15.47 -21.45 5.29
C LEU A 55 -14.21 -22.36 5.24
N GLU A 56 -13.35 -22.29 6.26
CA GLU A 56 -12.19 -23.19 6.43
C GLU A 56 -12.67 -24.66 6.53
N LEU A 57 -13.76 -24.92 7.26
CA LEU A 57 -14.38 -26.25 7.33
C LEU A 57 -14.94 -26.68 5.97
N GLU A 58 -15.66 -25.81 5.25
CA GLU A 58 -16.23 -26.14 3.94
C GLU A 58 -15.13 -26.46 2.91
N SER A 59 -14.12 -25.58 2.82
CA SER A 59 -12.92 -25.78 1.99
C SER A 59 -12.20 -27.08 2.37
N PHE A 60 -12.01 -27.33 3.67
CA PHE A 60 -11.40 -28.58 4.15
C PHE A 60 -12.23 -29.79 3.73
N VAL A 61 -13.54 -29.82 3.97
CA VAL A 61 -14.42 -30.96 3.63
C VAL A 61 -14.39 -31.24 2.11
N ASN A 62 -14.41 -30.17 1.31
CA ASN A 62 -14.43 -30.20 -0.16
C ASN A 62 -13.02 -30.28 -0.80
N GLN A 63 -12.00 -30.81 -0.10
CA GLN A 63 -10.58 -30.90 -0.51
C GLN A 63 -10.25 -31.68 -1.81
N GLU A 64 -10.71 -31.19 -2.96
CA GLU A 64 -10.11 -31.48 -4.26
C GLU A 64 -9.63 -30.22 -5.01
N TYR A 65 -9.98 -29.02 -4.53
CA TYR A 65 -9.72 -27.76 -5.23
C TYR A 65 -8.34 -27.15 -4.94
N TYR A 66 -8.02 -26.89 -3.66
CA TYR A 66 -6.76 -26.23 -3.27
C TYR A 66 -5.50 -27.08 -3.49
N ASN A 67 -5.62 -28.41 -3.42
CA ASN A 67 -4.55 -29.36 -3.79
C ASN A 67 -4.13 -29.30 -5.28
N ARG A 68 -4.71 -28.40 -6.08
CA ARG A 68 -4.33 -28.12 -7.48
C ARG A 68 -4.19 -26.60 -7.78
N GLY A 69 -3.80 -25.80 -6.79
CA GLY A 69 -3.38 -24.40 -7.00
C GLY A 69 -4.52 -23.45 -7.38
N GLY A 70 -5.70 -23.64 -6.77
CA GLY A 70 -6.94 -22.95 -7.15
C GLY A 70 -7.26 -21.64 -6.39
N GLY A 71 -6.41 -21.19 -5.46
CA GLY A 71 -6.64 -19.92 -4.76
C GLY A 71 -6.54 -18.70 -5.67
N PRO A 72 -6.93 -17.51 -5.18
CA PRO A 72 -6.31 -16.28 -5.67
C PRO A 72 -4.80 -16.48 -5.60
N VAL A 73 -4.08 -16.17 -6.67
CA VAL A 73 -2.62 -16.33 -6.68
C VAL A 73 -2.09 -15.28 -5.71
N ALA A 74 -1.81 -15.68 -4.47
CA ALA A 74 -0.98 -14.92 -3.56
C ALA A 74 0.38 -14.79 -4.26
N PHE A 75 0.66 -13.59 -4.74
CA PHE A 75 1.94 -13.27 -5.35
C PHE A 75 3.02 -13.37 -4.29
N GLU A 76 4.20 -13.85 -4.66
CA GLU A 76 5.38 -13.68 -3.82
C GLU A 76 5.61 -12.18 -3.66
N ASP A 77 5.36 -11.67 -2.47
CA ASP A 77 5.68 -10.30 -2.10
C ASP A 77 7.21 -10.19 -2.00
N SER A 78 7.85 -9.79 -3.11
CA SER A 78 9.28 -9.55 -3.18
C SER A 78 9.65 -8.22 -2.51
N ALA A 79 9.24 -8.05 -1.25
CA ALA A 79 9.42 -6.86 -0.42
C ALA A 79 9.97 -7.20 0.98
N GLN A 80 10.92 -8.13 1.09
CA GLN A 80 11.76 -8.24 2.30
C GLN A 80 12.95 -7.27 2.25
N GLY A 81 12.68 -6.01 2.57
CA GLY A 81 13.69 -5.01 2.93
C GLY A 81 13.89 -4.95 4.44
N GLY A 82 14.77 -5.78 5.00
CA GLY A 82 15.10 -5.79 6.43
C GLY A 82 15.93 -4.56 6.86
N SER A 83 15.76 -4.10 8.11
CA SER A 83 16.38 -2.88 8.66
C SER A 83 17.54 -3.14 9.64
N GLY A 84 18.46 -2.16 9.78
CA GLY A 84 19.46 -2.12 10.86
C GLY A 84 20.38 -0.87 10.86
N GLY A 85 20.61 -0.25 12.04
CA GLY A 85 21.56 0.87 12.28
C GLY A 85 22.80 0.44 13.09
N ALA A 86 23.64 1.30 13.72
CA ALA A 86 23.73 2.77 13.86
C ALA A 86 25.09 3.23 14.49
N GLY A 87 25.41 4.55 14.45
CA GLY A 87 26.41 5.31 15.26
C GLY A 87 27.86 5.43 14.71
N GLY A 88 28.66 6.52 14.81
CA GLY A 88 28.63 7.88 15.40
C GLY A 88 30.04 8.55 15.17
N SER A 89 30.43 9.79 15.52
CA SER A 89 29.90 10.87 16.37
C SER A 89 30.66 12.22 16.09
N ALA A 90 30.13 13.35 16.59
CA ALA A 90 30.42 14.77 16.29
C ALA A 90 31.76 15.45 16.70
N ALA A 91 32.03 16.67 16.14
CA ALA A 91 32.33 17.97 16.81
C ALA A 91 32.65 19.11 15.77
N PRO A 92 32.72 20.44 16.09
CA PRO A 92 31.60 21.39 16.05
C PRO A 92 31.83 22.67 15.17
N THR A 93 30.88 23.62 15.24
CA THR A 93 30.47 24.68 14.29
C THR A 93 31.28 25.99 14.20
N VAL A 94 31.06 26.74 13.12
CA VAL A 94 31.31 28.21 12.98
C VAL A 94 30.27 28.82 12.02
N ASP A 95 29.50 29.82 12.48
CA ASP A 95 28.58 30.61 11.64
C ASP A 95 29.31 31.44 10.57
N GLY A 96 28.71 31.54 9.37
CA GLY A 96 29.24 32.37 8.29
C GLY A 96 28.19 32.77 7.25
N ASP A 97 27.52 33.90 7.47
CA ASP A 97 26.71 34.62 6.48
C ASP A 97 27.49 34.79 5.15
N ASN A 98 27.12 33.97 4.16
CA ASN A 98 27.69 33.95 2.83
C ASN A 98 26.59 34.33 1.83
N GLY A 99 26.60 35.58 1.35
CA GLY A 99 25.58 36.15 0.48
C GLY A 99 25.51 35.55 -0.93
N ALA A 100 25.10 34.28 -1.01
CA ALA A 100 24.52 33.67 -2.20
C ALA A 100 23.06 34.14 -2.35
N GLU A 101 22.59 34.25 -3.60
CA GLU A 101 21.17 34.47 -3.88
C GLU A 101 20.38 33.22 -3.50
N ALA A 102 19.13 33.40 -3.06
CA ALA A 102 18.29 32.31 -2.56
C ALA A 102 17.89 31.33 -3.69
N PRO A 103 17.48 30.09 -3.37
CA PRO A 103 16.93 29.17 -4.36
C PRO A 103 15.74 29.79 -5.11
N THR A 104 15.61 29.46 -6.39
CA THR A 104 14.55 29.95 -7.28
C THR A 104 13.44 28.92 -7.51
N GLY A 105 13.66 27.68 -7.09
CA GLY A 105 12.72 26.57 -7.18
C GLY A 105 13.35 25.25 -6.77
N PHE A 106 12.53 24.21 -6.64
CA PHE A 106 12.97 22.84 -6.35
C PHE A 106 11.96 21.83 -6.90
N SER A 107 12.36 20.56 -7.01
CA SER A 107 11.44 19.45 -7.27
C SER A 107 10.82 18.92 -5.97
N ASP A 108 9.52 18.67 -5.98
CA ASP A 108 8.78 18.01 -4.90
C ASP A 108 8.77 16.48 -5.07
N THR A 109 8.28 15.74 -4.07
CA THR A 109 7.93 14.31 -4.19
C THR A 109 7.01 14.10 -5.41
N ASN A 110 7.24 13.03 -6.18
CA ASN A 110 6.31 12.62 -7.23
C ASN A 110 5.02 12.11 -6.58
N ARG A 111 3.89 12.79 -6.80
CA ARG A 111 2.62 12.53 -6.10
C ARG A 111 1.57 11.93 -7.03
N GLN A 112 0.70 11.09 -6.48
CA GLN A 112 -0.43 10.48 -7.18
C GLN A 112 -1.42 11.54 -7.66
N VAL A 113 -1.77 12.49 -6.79
CA VAL A 113 -2.72 13.58 -7.05
C VAL A 113 -2.13 14.90 -6.55
N GLY A 114 -2.13 15.93 -7.39
CA GLY A 114 -1.34 17.16 -7.16
C GLY A 114 -1.80 18.06 -6.01
N ASP A 115 -3.00 17.86 -5.45
CA ASP A 115 -3.54 18.61 -4.30
C ASP A 115 -3.42 17.88 -2.96
N VAL A 116 -2.90 16.65 -2.96
CA VAL A 116 -2.64 15.84 -1.75
C VAL A 116 -1.15 15.58 -1.66
N ASP A 117 -0.56 15.77 -0.48
CA ASP A 117 0.86 15.46 -0.24
C ASP A 117 1.02 14.00 0.19
N GLU A 118 2.16 13.39 -0.16
CA GLU A 118 2.56 12.02 0.19
C GLU A 118 3.85 12.05 0.97
N ALA A 119 3.97 11.20 1.99
CA ALA A 119 5.20 11.10 2.76
C ALA A 119 6.32 10.50 1.88
N ASP A 120 7.57 10.83 2.15
CA ASP A 120 8.73 10.26 1.44
C ASP A 120 9.95 10.23 2.36
N ILE A 121 11.05 9.59 1.94
CA ILE A 121 12.30 9.53 2.71
C ILE A 121 13.14 10.81 2.63
N VAL A 122 12.77 11.73 1.74
CA VAL A 122 13.42 13.03 1.54
C VAL A 122 12.35 14.11 1.38
N LYS A 123 12.56 15.28 1.99
CA LYS A 123 11.70 16.45 1.82
C LYS A 123 12.55 17.72 1.80
N VAL A 124 12.11 18.71 1.02
CA VAL A 124 12.75 20.02 0.92
C VAL A 124 12.06 20.99 1.87
N GLY A 125 12.84 21.70 2.69
CA GLY A 125 12.39 22.70 3.65
C GLY A 125 12.73 24.13 3.22
N ALA A 126 12.23 25.10 3.99
CA ALA A 126 12.45 26.55 3.84
C ALA A 126 12.70 27.06 2.40
N GLU A 127 11.79 26.75 1.47
CA GLU A 127 11.85 27.17 0.06
C GLU A 127 13.14 26.75 -0.68
N GLY A 128 13.71 25.58 -0.35
CA GLY A 128 14.94 25.06 -0.95
C GLY A 128 16.23 25.36 -0.19
N LEU A 129 16.14 25.94 1.02
CA LEU A 129 17.30 26.17 1.88
C LEU A 129 17.70 24.90 2.65
N GLU A 130 16.72 24.13 3.10
CA GLU A 130 16.91 22.92 3.93
C GLU A 130 16.58 21.64 3.16
N LEU A 131 17.30 20.56 3.46
CA LEU A 131 16.98 19.22 2.98
C LEU A 131 16.88 18.26 4.18
N TYR A 132 15.71 17.67 4.35
CA TYR A 132 15.45 16.65 5.35
C TYR A 132 15.59 15.26 4.72
N VAL A 133 16.27 14.35 5.41
CA VAL A 133 16.43 12.95 4.99
C VAL A 133 16.23 12.02 6.18
N ILE A 134 15.50 10.92 5.99
CA ILE A 134 15.48 9.81 6.96
C ILE A 134 16.29 8.62 6.46
N ARG A 135 17.06 7.99 7.36
CA ARG A 135 17.89 6.80 7.05
C ARG A 135 18.07 5.94 8.30
N GLY A 136 17.66 4.67 8.24
CA GLY A 136 17.70 3.77 9.38
C GLY A 136 16.81 4.30 10.53
N ASN A 137 17.42 4.59 11.67
CA ASN A 137 16.76 5.21 12.83
C ASN A 137 17.03 6.71 12.98
N GLY A 138 17.58 7.38 11.95
CA GLY A 138 17.89 8.81 12.01
C GLY A 138 16.97 9.67 11.13
N PHE A 139 16.54 10.81 11.69
CA PHE A 139 16.08 11.99 10.95
C PHE A 139 17.25 12.98 10.87
N TYR A 140 17.60 13.41 9.67
CA TYR A 140 18.78 14.22 9.38
C TYR A 140 18.39 15.51 8.67
N GLU A 141 18.97 16.62 9.12
CA GLU A 141 18.76 17.94 8.55
C GLU A 141 20.06 18.46 7.93
N PHE A 142 19.96 18.93 6.69
CA PHE A 142 21.08 19.47 5.93
C PHE A 142 20.80 20.91 5.51
N ASP A 143 21.76 21.80 5.71
CA ASP A 143 21.88 23.00 4.89
C ASP A 143 22.06 22.53 3.46
N SER A 144 21.11 22.83 2.58
CA SER A 144 21.16 22.42 1.18
C SER A 144 21.68 23.54 0.28
N TRP A 145 21.54 24.80 0.70
CA TRP A 145 21.88 25.98 -0.11
C TRP A 145 22.83 26.97 0.59
N PRO A 146 23.81 27.56 -0.13
CA PRO A 146 24.20 27.29 -1.52
C PRO A 146 24.80 25.90 -1.68
N ALA A 147 24.57 25.23 -2.82
CA ALA A 147 24.95 23.84 -3.06
C ALA A 147 26.41 23.48 -2.68
N SER A 148 27.37 24.40 -2.85
CA SER A 148 28.77 24.22 -2.46
C SER A 148 29.04 24.16 -0.95
N GLN A 149 28.02 24.44 -0.14
CA GLN A 149 28.05 24.44 1.33
C GLN A 149 27.12 23.35 1.91
N LEU A 150 26.63 22.41 1.09
CA LEU A 150 25.85 21.25 1.54
C LEU A 150 26.52 20.59 2.75
N SER A 151 25.85 20.59 3.89
CA SER A 151 26.37 20.02 5.13
C SER A 151 25.26 19.58 6.06
N LYS A 152 25.47 18.50 6.83
CA LYS A 152 24.54 18.09 7.88
C LYS A 152 24.67 19.09 9.05
N VAL A 153 23.55 19.71 9.42
CA VAL A 153 23.51 20.69 10.52
C VAL A 153 22.97 20.08 11.82
N ALA A 154 21.98 19.19 11.72
CA ALA A 154 21.39 18.53 12.88
C ALA A 154 20.93 17.10 12.57
N ASP A 155 20.67 16.32 13.62
CA ASP A 155 20.01 15.02 13.55
C ASP A 155 19.21 14.72 14.82
N LEU A 156 18.20 13.85 14.67
CA LEU A 156 17.37 13.32 15.74
C LEU A 156 17.23 11.80 15.57
N GLU A 157 17.51 11.05 16.64
CA GLU A 157 17.28 9.61 16.66
C GLU A 157 15.79 9.31 16.85
N ILE A 158 15.22 8.59 15.89
CA ILE A 158 13.85 8.11 15.85
C ILE A 158 13.84 6.64 16.30
N GLU A 159 13.05 6.33 17.33
CA GLU A 159 12.84 4.94 17.76
C GLU A 159 12.26 4.08 16.63
N GLY A 160 12.86 2.91 16.39
CA GLY A 160 12.48 2.01 15.30
C GLY A 160 13.22 2.29 13.99
N GLY A 161 12.72 1.76 12.87
CA GLY A 161 13.17 2.13 11.53
C GLY A 161 12.28 3.23 10.97
N ALA A 162 12.83 4.41 10.66
CA ALA A 162 12.10 5.47 9.96
C ALA A 162 11.80 5.03 8.52
N MET A 163 10.54 5.17 8.11
CA MET A 163 10.00 4.66 6.84
C MET A 163 9.71 5.78 5.85
N GLU A 164 8.90 6.77 6.24
CA GLU A 164 8.53 7.94 5.41
C GLU A 164 8.27 9.15 6.31
N MET A 165 8.33 10.36 5.76
CA MET A 165 8.01 11.60 6.48
C MET A 165 7.26 12.65 5.67
N PHE A 166 6.53 13.52 6.38
CA PHE A 166 6.06 14.82 5.92
C PHE A 166 6.89 15.94 6.54
N VAL A 167 7.02 17.06 5.82
CA VAL A 167 7.52 18.34 6.31
C VAL A 167 6.53 19.42 5.89
N GLN A 168 6.20 20.34 6.79
CA GLN A 168 5.24 21.42 6.56
C GLN A 168 5.59 22.62 7.47
N GLY A 169 6.28 23.62 6.91
CA GLY A 169 6.87 24.70 7.70
C GLY A 169 7.80 24.14 8.78
N ASP A 170 7.76 24.73 9.96
CA ASP A 170 8.60 24.39 11.12
C ASP A 170 8.22 23.04 11.78
N ARG A 171 7.62 22.09 11.05
CA ARG A 171 7.15 20.80 11.58
C ARG A 171 7.44 19.64 10.62
N ALA A 172 7.80 18.49 11.20
CA ALA A 172 7.80 17.20 10.48
C ALA A 172 6.91 16.16 11.17
N VAL A 173 6.49 15.16 10.41
CA VAL A 173 5.91 13.90 10.92
C VAL A 173 6.69 12.75 10.32
N VAL A 174 7.31 11.92 11.16
CA VAL A 174 8.02 10.70 10.75
C VAL A 174 7.19 9.48 11.15
N PHE A 175 7.01 8.55 10.20
CA PHE A 175 6.48 7.22 10.46
C PHE A 175 7.65 6.26 10.65
N SER A 176 7.67 5.49 11.75
CA SER A 176 8.67 4.45 12.00
C SER A 176 8.06 3.12 12.46
N ASN A 177 8.73 2.00 12.18
CA ASN A 177 8.35 0.69 12.71
C ASN A 177 9.08 0.41 14.03
N ALA A 178 8.31 0.34 15.12
CA ALA A 178 8.79 0.05 16.47
C ALA A 178 8.40 -1.37 16.92
N TYR A 179 9.24 -1.95 17.78
CA TYR A 179 9.17 -3.34 18.24
C TYR A 179 9.53 -3.42 19.72
N GLY A 180 8.98 -4.40 20.45
CA GLY A 180 9.29 -4.58 21.87
C GLY A 180 8.82 -3.45 22.77
N VAL A 181 7.68 -2.83 22.44
CA VAL A 181 7.09 -1.72 23.21
C VAL A 181 6.38 -2.28 24.45
N GLU A 182 7.15 -2.66 25.48
CA GLU A 182 6.70 -3.36 26.70
C GLU A 182 5.51 -2.69 27.44
N ALA A 183 5.27 -1.39 27.20
CA ALA A 183 4.14 -0.66 27.78
C ALA A 183 2.79 -0.98 27.11
N LEU A 184 2.79 -1.51 25.88
CA LEU A 184 1.62 -1.79 25.05
C LEU A 184 1.55 -3.26 24.59
N ASP A 185 2.55 -4.06 24.95
CA ASP A 185 2.71 -5.45 24.54
C ASP A 185 3.26 -6.28 25.69
N ASP A 186 2.50 -7.30 26.11
CA ASP A 186 2.89 -8.23 27.18
C ASP A 186 3.80 -9.36 26.68
N GLY A 187 4.02 -9.47 25.36
CA GLY A 187 4.90 -10.46 24.74
C GLY A 187 4.29 -11.86 24.63
N ASP A 188 3.02 -12.06 25.01
CA ASP A 188 2.32 -13.35 24.88
C ASP A 188 1.93 -13.66 23.41
N LEU A 189 2.14 -12.73 22.49
CA LEU A 189 1.74 -12.81 21.08
C LEU A 189 2.87 -13.28 20.16
N CYS A 190 2.83 -14.54 19.70
CA CYS A 190 3.77 -15.06 18.70
C CYS A 190 3.12 -15.14 17.31
N GLN A 191 3.73 -14.52 16.29
CA GLN A 191 3.28 -14.55 14.88
C GLN A 191 4.10 -15.59 14.08
N GLY A 192 3.44 -16.44 13.28
CA GLY A 192 4.11 -17.43 12.43
C GLY A 192 4.79 -16.82 11.20
N TYR A 193 6.04 -17.21 10.91
CA TYR A 193 6.90 -16.51 9.95
C TYR A 193 6.96 -17.12 8.52
N TYR A 194 6.13 -18.11 8.15
CA TYR A 194 6.17 -18.69 6.80
C TYR A 194 4.81 -18.67 6.07
N GLY A 195 4.67 -17.76 5.11
CA GLY A 195 3.56 -17.76 4.15
C GLY A 195 3.75 -18.81 3.05
N GLY A 196 2.64 -19.31 2.51
CA GLY A 196 2.63 -20.33 1.45
C GLY A 196 1.24 -20.66 0.89
N GLY A 197 0.27 -19.77 1.05
CA GLY A 197 -1.12 -19.92 0.61
C GLY A 197 -1.85 -18.57 0.68
N PRO A 198 -3.11 -18.48 0.21
CA PRO A 198 -3.90 -17.25 0.21
C PRO A 198 -4.50 -16.93 1.59
N GLU A 199 -3.68 -17.02 2.64
CA GLU A 199 -4.04 -16.74 4.03
C GLU A 199 -2.81 -16.17 4.77
N PRO A 200 -2.98 -15.22 5.71
CA PRO A 200 -2.15 -15.17 6.89
C PRO A 200 -2.57 -16.34 7.82
N GLY A 201 -2.16 -17.55 7.43
CA GLY A 201 -2.57 -18.79 8.07
C GLY A 201 -1.63 -19.95 7.74
N LEU A 202 -1.59 -20.92 8.66
CA LEU A 202 -1.15 -22.30 8.40
C LEU A 202 0.35 -22.52 8.10
N ALA A 203 1.22 -21.93 8.93
CA ALA A 203 2.64 -22.32 9.03
C ALA A 203 2.89 -23.25 10.25
N ASP A 204 3.80 -24.22 10.08
CA ASP A 204 4.24 -25.17 11.10
C ASP A 204 5.03 -24.48 12.24
N ILE A 205 4.92 -24.95 13.48
CA ILE A 205 5.33 -24.21 14.70
C ILE A 205 6.83 -24.40 15.07
N ASP A 206 7.66 -24.82 14.12
CA ASP A 206 9.10 -25.15 14.32
C ASP A 206 10.08 -24.11 13.69
N GLY A 207 9.60 -22.89 13.38
CA GLY A 207 10.41 -21.78 12.84
C GLY A 207 11.03 -20.84 13.90
N TYR A 208 11.96 -19.98 13.47
CA TYR A 208 12.42 -18.85 14.31
C TYR A 208 11.28 -17.82 14.46
N TYR A 209 10.69 -17.74 15.64
CA TYR A 209 9.60 -16.81 15.95
C TYR A 209 10.10 -15.42 16.36
N TYR A 210 9.44 -14.38 15.83
CA TYR A 210 9.32 -13.11 16.54
C TYR A 210 8.01 -13.15 17.35
N CYS A 211 8.11 -13.01 18.67
CA CYS A 211 6.97 -12.81 19.54
C CYS A 211 6.97 -11.36 20.00
N GLY A 212 5.83 -10.69 19.83
CA GLY A 212 5.59 -9.29 20.09
C GLY A 212 4.75 -8.63 19.00
N ARG A 213 4.05 -7.55 19.34
CA ARG A 213 3.36 -6.66 18.39
C ARG A 213 4.40 -5.83 17.62
N SER A 214 4.09 -5.51 16.37
CA SER A 214 4.73 -4.41 15.66
C SER A 214 3.91 -3.14 15.86
N PHE A 215 4.56 -2.00 15.98
CA PHE A 215 3.87 -0.70 16.08
C PHE A 215 4.32 0.23 14.96
N VAL A 216 3.38 0.92 14.34
CA VAL A 216 3.67 2.16 13.64
C VAL A 216 3.76 3.26 14.69
N LYS A 217 4.98 3.76 14.91
CA LYS A 217 5.24 4.96 15.69
C LYS A 217 5.13 6.17 14.76
N ILE A 218 4.39 7.18 15.20
CA ILE A 218 4.20 8.45 14.51
C ILE A 218 4.80 9.54 15.39
N THR A 219 5.91 10.13 14.96
CA THR A 219 6.63 11.18 15.70
C THR A 219 6.37 12.53 15.05
N VAL A 220 5.75 13.46 15.77
CA VAL A 220 5.68 14.88 15.39
C VAL A 220 6.93 15.58 15.91
N ILE A 221 7.60 16.35 15.07
CA ILE A 221 8.90 16.98 15.33
C ILE A 221 8.78 18.51 15.16
N ASP A 222 9.38 19.27 16.07
CA ASP A 222 9.61 20.72 15.96
C ASP A 222 10.90 20.97 15.17
N LEU A 223 10.84 21.86 14.18
CA LEU A 223 11.96 22.31 13.36
C LEU A 223 12.29 23.81 13.56
N SER A 224 11.66 24.50 14.51
CA SER A 224 11.88 25.94 14.77
C SER A 224 13.10 26.26 15.64
N GLY A 225 13.82 25.23 16.12
CA GLY A 225 14.98 25.35 17.00
C GLY A 225 16.32 25.19 16.28
N GLU A 226 17.42 25.17 17.05
CA GLU A 226 18.77 24.85 16.52
C GLU A 226 18.97 23.34 16.26
N ALA A 227 18.05 22.50 16.72
CA ALA A 227 18.03 21.06 16.49
C ALA A 227 16.58 20.53 16.51
N PRO A 228 16.25 19.48 15.73
CA PRO A 228 14.92 18.88 15.74
C PRO A 228 14.57 18.24 17.08
N GLU A 229 13.37 18.54 17.61
CA GLU A 229 12.88 17.97 18.89
C GLU A 229 11.55 17.23 18.70
N ALA A 230 11.43 16.00 19.23
CA ALA A 230 10.17 15.27 19.23
C ALA A 230 9.14 15.92 20.16
N LEU A 231 8.02 16.38 19.61
CA LEU A 231 6.91 17.02 20.34
C LEU A 231 5.88 16.00 20.84
N ARG A 232 5.58 14.99 20.01
CA ARG A 232 4.52 14.02 20.27
C ARG A 232 4.86 12.69 19.61
N GLU A 233 4.54 11.60 20.29
CA GLU A 233 4.78 10.25 19.80
C GLU A 233 3.54 9.37 20.02
N VAL A 234 2.96 8.87 18.94
CA VAL A 234 1.79 7.98 18.94
C VAL A 234 2.23 6.60 18.45
N TYR A 235 1.80 5.53 19.11
CA TYR A 235 2.14 4.14 18.80
C TYR A 235 0.85 3.40 18.46
N VAL A 236 0.75 2.83 17.26
CA VAL A 236 -0.44 2.11 16.78
C VAL A 236 -0.04 0.71 16.34
N ASP A 237 -0.63 -0.32 16.94
CA ASP A 237 -0.39 -1.73 16.58
C ASP A 237 -0.67 -1.99 15.09
N GLY A 238 0.30 -2.62 14.41
CA GLY A 238 0.30 -2.90 12.99
C GLY A 238 1.60 -2.54 12.27
N TRP A 239 1.51 -2.46 10.94
CA TRP A 239 2.52 -1.97 10.01
C TRP A 239 1.97 -0.84 9.16
N TYR A 240 2.86 0.01 8.66
CA TYR A 240 2.50 1.15 7.83
C TYR A 240 2.26 0.70 6.38
N THR A 241 1.19 1.20 5.75
CA THR A 241 0.88 0.92 4.34
C THR A 241 1.08 2.15 3.46
N SER A 242 0.56 3.30 3.89
CA SER A 242 0.57 4.54 3.10
C SER A 242 0.14 5.71 3.96
N SER A 243 0.43 6.94 3.56
CA SER A 243 -0.17 8.13 4.17
C SER A 243 -0.43 9.23 3.15
N ARG A 244 -1.32 10.15 3.54
CA ARG A 244 -1.75 11.31 2.75
C ARG A 244 -1.87 12.52 3.67
N ARG A 245 -1.47 13.69 3.19
CA ARG A 245 -1.60 14.95 3.92
C ARG A 245 -2.43 15.96 3.14
N HIS A 246 -3.41 16.54 3.83
CA HIS A 246 -4.35 17.54 3.33
C HIS A 246 -4.21 18.80 4.19
N GLY A 247 -3.38 19.75 3.75
CA GLY A 247 -3.04 20.91 4.58
C GLY A 247 -2.23 20.47 5.80
N SER A 248 -2.67 20.82 7.00
CA SER A 248 -2.02 20.38 8.24
C SER A 248 -2.45 18.95 8.66
N ILE A 249 -3.53 18.41 8.09
CA ILE A 249 -4.08 17.11 8.49
C ILE A 249 -3.31 15.97 7.82
N VAL A 250 -2.68 15.14 8.62
CA VAL A 250 -1.99 13.90 8.22
C VAL A 250 -2.90 12.70 8.48
N ARG A 251 -3.00 11.79 7.50
CA ARG A 251 -3.75 10.54 7.58
C ARG A 251 -2.84 9.38 7.21
N ALA A 252 -2.48 8.55 8.18
CA ALA A 252 -1.74 7.31 7.96
C ALA A 252 -2.71 6.13 7.88
N VAL A 253 -2.45 5.20 6.96
CA VAL A 253 -3.10 3.90 6.88
C VAL A 253 -2.18 2.87 7.49
N VAL A 254 -2.58 2.36 8.64
CA VAL A 254 -1.92 1.29 9.40
C VAL A 254 -2.74 0.02 9.21
N GLN A 255 -2.09 -1.12 9.07
CA GLN A 255 -2.76 -2.42 9.01
C GLN A 255 -2.24 -3.34 10.09
N SER A 256 -3.12 -4.15 10.67
CA SER A 256 -2.75 -5.17 11.64
C SER A 256 -3.32 -6.53 11.24
N SER A 257 -2.62 -7.59 11.62
CA SER A 257 -3.15 -8.96 11.56
C SER A 257 -4.15 -9.14 12.70
N MET A 258 -5.34 -9.66 12.41
CA MET A 258 -6.34 -9.90 13.44
C MET A 258 -5.83 -10.98 14.37
N GLN A 259 -5.67 -10.66 15.65
CA GLN A 259 -5.10 -11.56 16.62
C GLN A 259 -6.12 -12.67 16.90
N ARG A 260 -5.91 -13.86 16.32
CA ARG A 260 -6.67 -15.07 16.66
C ARG A 260 -6.31 -15.44 18.10
N PRO A 261 -7.24 -15.40 19.07
CA PRO A 261 -6.91 -15.72 20.44
C PRO A 261 -6.43 -17.16 20.55
N GLY A 262 -5.33 -17.41 21.28
CA GLY A 262 -4.71 -18.74 21.39
C GLY A 262 -5.61 -19.82 22.04
N THR A 263 -6.78 -19.43 22.57
CA THR A 263 -7.85 -20.33 23.01
C THR A 263 -8.62 -20.97 21.85
N VAL A 264 -8.57 -20.39 20.64
CA VAL A 264 -9.27 -20.88 19.44
C VAL A 264 -8.41 -21.93 18.73
N PRO A 265 -8.73 -23.24 18.82
CA PRO A 265 -7.87 -24.30 18.31
C PRO A 265 -7.62 -24.17 16.80
N TYR A 266 -6.42 -24.52 16.33
CA TYR A 266 -6.11 -24.62 14.90
C TYR A 266 -6.59 -25.96 14.32
N LEU A 267 -7.04 -25.95 13.05
CA LEU A 267 -7.61 -27.15 12.41
C LEU A 267 -6.58 -28.28 12.30
N TYR A 268 -5.40 -27.99 11.74
CA TYR A 268 -4.36 -29.01 11.52
C TYR A 268 -3.83 -29.58 12.84
N ASP A 269 -3.61 -28.75 13.86
CA ASP A 269 -3.24 -29.22 15.20
C ASP A 269 -4.31 -30.14 15.80
N PHE A 270 -5.58 -29.77 15.67
CA PHE A 270 -6.72 -30.56 16.16
C PHE A 270 -6.86 -31.90 15.41
N LEU A 271 -6.50 -31.94 14.13
CA LEU A 271 -6.52 -33.17 13.31
C LEU A 271 -5.31 -34.09 13.57
N TYR A 272 -4.11 -33.53 13.76
CA TYR A 272 -2.86 -34.27 13.59
C TYR A 272 -1.92 -34.28 14.81
N ASN A 273 -2.03 -33.35 15.77
CA ASN A 273 -1.11 -33.30 16.93
C ASN A 273 -1.54 -34.21 18.10
N GLY A 274 -2.47 -35.15 17.87
CA GLY A 274 -2.95 -36.13 18.85
C GLY A 274 -2.17 -37.45 18.88
N GLU A 275 -2.41 -38.29 19.90
CA GLU A 275 -1.84 -39.64 19.99
C GLU A 275 -2.32 -40.61 18.88
N THR A 276 -3.35 -40.24 18.12
CA THR A 276 -3.96 -41.10 17.09
C THR A 276 -4.38 -40.26 15.89
N TYR A 277 -3.81 -40.56 14.73
CA TYR A 277 -4.08 -39.87 13.46
C TYR A 277 -5.32 -40.48 12.79
N PRO A 278 -6.13 -39.69 12.05
CA PRO A 278 -7.26 -40.23 11.29
C PRO A 278 -6.78 -41.11 10.12
N GLU A 279 -7.08 -42.41 10.16
CA GLU A 279 -6.69 -43.36 9.09
C GLU A 279 -7.56 -43.26 7.82
N THR A 280 -8.63 -42.45 7.83
CA THR A 280 -9.59 -42.35 6.71
C THR A 280 -10.10 -40.93 6.54
N ARG A 281 -10.45 -40.59 5.29
CA ARG A 281 -11.05 -39.30 4.93
C ARG A 281 -12.36 -39.00 5.67
N GLU A 282 -13.16 -40.03 5.97
CA GLU A 282 -14.40 -39.89 6.76
C GLU A 282 -14.09 -39.50 8.22
N ALA A 283 -12.99 -40.01 8.79
CA ALA A 283 -12.52 -39.64 10.13
C ALA A 283 -11.93 -38.22 10.17
N GLU A 284 -11.15 -37.81 9.15
CA GLU A 284 -10.67 -36.43 8.99
C GLU A 284 -11.85 -35.44 8.98
N ILE A 285 -12.85 -35.66 8.13
CA ILE A 285 -14.05 -34.81 8.01
C ILE A 285 -14.83 -34.77 9.33
N LEU A 286 -14.92 -35.88 10.07
CA LEU A 286 -15.59 -35.91 11.37
C LEU A 286 -14.82 -35.09 12.42
N LEU A 287 -13.50 -35.19 12.45
CA LEU A 287 -12.65 -34.41 13.36
C LEU A 287 -12.66 -32.91 12.99
N ALA A 288 -12.62 -32.55 11.71
CA ALA A 288 -12.74 -31.16 11.26
C ALA A 288 -14.09 -30.54 11.68
N ARG A 289 -15.19 -31.29 11.57
CA ARG A 289 -16.50 -30.84 12.09
C ARG A 289 -16.52 -30.68 13.61
N ALA A 290 -15.80 -31.52 14.34
CA ALA A 290 -15.66 -31.38 15.80
C ALA A 290 -14.75 -30.19 16.18
N TRP A 291 -13.72 -29.91 15.37
CA TRP A 291 -12.88 -28.72 15.47
C TRP A 291 -13.72 -27.45 15.32
N ALA A 292 -14.53 -27.33 14.26
CA ALA A 292 -15.29 -26.10 14.00
C ALA A 292 -16.24 -25.74 15.17
N VAL A 293 -16.93 -26.74 15.75
CA VAL A 293 -17.76 -26.54 16.96
C VAL A 293 -16.91 -26.07 18.15
N LYS A 294 -15.68 -26.57 18.30
CA LYS A 294 -14.77 -26.16 19.38
C LYS A 294 -14.16 -24.78 19.14
N ALA A 295 -13.92 -24.41 17.88
CA ALA A 295 -13.50 -23.08 17.49
C ALA A 295 -14.62 -22.06 17.72
N GLU A 296 -15.88 -22.35 17.35
CA GLU A 296 -17.03 -21.48 17.66
C GLU A 296 -17.21 -21.30 19.19
N GLU A 297 -17.20 -22.39 19.96
CA GLU A 297 -17.29 -22.32 21.42
C GLU A 297 -16.17 -21.47 22.04
N ALA A 298 -14.95 -21.56 21.49
CA ALA A 298 -13.81 -20.77 21.95
C ALA A 298 -13.92 -19.30 21.55
N ILE A 299 -14.31 -18.99 20.31
CA ILE A 299 -14.52 -17.63 19.80
C ILE A 299 -15.58 -16.92 20.63
N ARG A 300 -16.74 -17.54 20.87
CA ARG A 300 -17.82 -16.95 21.70
C ARG A 300 -17.46 -16.75 23.18
N ALA A 301 -16.36 -17.32 23.65
CA ALA A 301 -15.85 -17.15 25.02
C ALA A 301 -14.82 -16.02 25.18
N THR A 302 -14.41 -15.37 24.08
CA THR A 302 -13.45 -14.24 24.07
C THR A 302 -14.07 -12.94 24.54
N ALA A 303 -13.24 -11.99 24.95
CA ALA A 303 -13.61 -10.59 25.20
C ALA A 303 -13.02 -9.67 24.12
N LEU A 304 -13.53 -8.43 24.00
CA LEU A 304 -13.10 -7.49 22.96
C LEU A 304 -11.58 -7.24 22.95
N LYS A 305 -10.97 -7.13 24.13
CA LYS A 305 -9.52 -6.94 24.32
C LYS A 305 -8.64 -8.08 23.74
N ASP A 306 -9.23 -9.22 23.43
CA ASP A 306 -8.53 -10.37 22.84
C ASP A 306 -8.39 -10.23 21.31
N TRP A 307 -9.09 -9.25 20.71
CA TRP A 307 -9.16 -9.03 19.26
C TRP A 307 -8.70 -7.64 18.82
N VAL A 308 -8.96 -6.59 19.60
CA VAL A 308 -8.69 -5.21 19.17
C VAL A 308 -7.20 -4.85 19.24
N PRO A 309 -6.73 -3.99 18.31
CA PRO A 309 -5.37 -3.46 18.32
C PRO A 309 -5.19 -2.54 19.52
N VAL A 310 -3.96 -2.54 20.06
CA VAL A 310 -3.56 -1.64 21.14
C VAL A 310 -2.93 -0.38 20.53
N TRP A 311 -3.16 0.78 21.15
CA TRP A 311 -2.48 2.01 20.78
C TRP A 311 -2.21 2.86 22.03
N GLY A 312 -1.23 3.75 21.94
CA GLY A 312 -0.82 4.61 23.05
C GLY A 312 -0.10 5.86 22.59
N GLU A 313 0.11 6.79 23.52
CA GLU A 313 0.89 8.01 23.30
C GLU A 313 1.96 8.16 24.38
N ARG A 314 3.12 8.74 24.05
CA ARG A 314 4.14 9.07 25.07
C ARG A 314 3.77 10.39 25.76
N VAL A 315 3.58 10.32 27.07
CA VAL A 315 3.21 11.47 27.92
C VAL A 315 4.12 11.48 29.15
N ASP A 316 4.73 12.63 29.43
CA ASP A 316 5.73 12.81 30.51
C ASP A 316 6.90 11.77 30.49
N GLY A 317 7.21 11.24 29.30
CA GLY A 317 8.28 10.26 29.07
C GLY A 317 7.84 8.79 29.10
N GLU A 318 6.66 8.49 29.65
CA GLU A 318 6.09 7.13 29.72
C GLU A 318 5.06 6.92 28.60
N ILE A 319 5.00 5.71 28.02
CA ILE A 319 3.96 5.36 27.04
C ILE A 319 2.70 4.97 27.80
N GLN A 320 1.57 5.59 27.44
CA GLN A 320 0.27 5.36 28.08
C GLN A 320 -0.71 4.80 27.05
N GLU A 321 -1.22 3.58 27.30
CA GLU A 321 -2.30 2.96 26.52
C GLU A 321 -3.54 3.86 26.50
N GLN A 322 -4.12 4.03 25.31
CA GLN A 322 -5.31 4.84 25.10
C GLN A 322 -6.56 3.99 24.79
N PRO A 323 -7.75 4.39 25.27
CA PRO A 323 -8.96 3.61 25.09
C PRO A 323 -9.44 3.62 23.64
N VAL A 324 -9.75 2.44 23.09
CA VAL A 324 -10.36 2.28 21.76
C VAL A 324 -11.77 2.90 21.74
N GLN A 325 -12.03 3.78 20.78
CA GLN A 325 -13.36 4.33 20.54
C GLN A 325 -14.17 3.38 19.66
N CYS A 326 -14.97 2.51 20.28
CA CYS A 326 -15.78 1.50 19.57
C CYS A 326 -16.75 2.10 18.54
N SER A 327 -17.13 3.38 18.67
CA SER A 327 -17.95 4.11 17.69
C SER A 327 -17.26 4.44 16.36
N ASP A 328 -15.94 4.28 16.29
CA ASP A 328 -15.14 4.52 15.08
C ASP A 328 -14.69 3.21 14.41
N PHE A 329 -15.30 2.09 14.83
CA PHE A 329 -15.11 0.77 14.24
C PHE A 329 -16.19 0.48 13.17
N TYR A 330 -15.75 -0.12 12.08
CA TYR A 330 -16.56 -0.46 10.91
C TYR A 330 -16.33 -1.91 10.50
N SER A 331 -17.41 -2.66 10.22
CA SER A 331 -17.32 -4.04 9.75
C SER A 331 -18.06 -4.26 8.43
N PRO A 332 -17.50 -5.02 7.47
CA PRO A 332 -18.25 -5.54 6.35
C PRO A 332 -19.14 -6.70 6.83
N ALA A 333 -19.87 -7.34 5.90
CA ALA A 333 -20.52 -8.61 6.22
C ALA A 333 -19.48 -9.70 6.62
N PRO A 334 -19.79 -10.56 7.61
CA PRO A 334 -18.89 -11.63 8.07
C PRO A 334 -18.28 -12.47 6.95
N GLY A 335 -16.99 -12.78 7.08
CA GLY A 335 -16.24 -13.61 6.15
C GLY A 335 -15.97 -12.97 4.78
N LEU A 336 -16.29 -11.70 4.55
CA LEU A 336 -16.04 -11.06 3.23
C LEU A 336 -14.55 -10.85 2.96
N THR A 337 -13.80 -10.42 3.97
CA THR A 337 -12.44 -9.88 3.83
C THR A 337 -11.40 -10.78 4.47
N ASN A 338 -10.11 -10.54 4.18
CA ASN A 338 -9.01 -11.20 4.91
C ASN A 338 -9.10 -10.98 6.42
N TYR A 339 -8.45 -11.85 7.20
CA TYR A 339 -8.17 -11.55 8.60
C TYR A 339 -7.29 -10.30 8.70
N GLY A 340 -7.67 -9.38 9.58
CA GLY A 340 -6.92 -8.15 9.83
C GLY A 340 -7.81 -6.94 10.04
N LEU A 341 -7.16 -5.80 10.24
CA LEU A 341 -7.78 -4.49 10.33
C LEU A 341 -7.03 -3.50 9.46
N THR A 342 -7.77 -2.52 8.94
CA THR A 342 -7.24 -1.29 8.35
C THR A 342 -7.61 -0.13 9.25
N GLN A 343 -6.62 0.63 9.72
CA GLN A 343 -6.79 1.76 10.62
C GLN A 343 -6.36 3.04 9.89
N ILE A 344 -7.29 3.99 9.76
CA ILE A 344 -6.97 5.35 9.30
C ILE A 344 -6.70 6.20 10.54
N VAL A 345 -5.43 6.53 10.76
CA VAL A 345 -4.93 7.33 11.89
C VAL A 345 -4.77 8.77 11.43
N GLY A 346 -5.67 9.64 11.89
CA GLY A 346 -5.70 11.07 11.59
C GLY A 346 -5.15 11.92 12.72
N LEU A 347 -4.26 12.85 12.39
CA LEU A 347 -3.72 13.87 13.29
C LEU A 347 -3.55 15.21 12.57
N ASP A 348 -3.37 16.28 13.33
CA ASP A 348 -2.97 17.61 12.83
C ASP A 348 -1.49 17.84 13.16
N ILE A 349 -0.68 18.21 12.17
CA ILE A 349 0.76 18.46 12.35
C ILE A 349 1.05 19.78 13.08
N GLU A 350 0.11 20.73 13.04
CA GLU A 350 0.27 22.07 13.61
C GLU A 350 -0.29 22.18 15.05
N THR A 351 -1.11 21.23 15.50
CA THR A 351 -1.80 21.29 16.80
C THR A 351 -1.78 19.99 17.58
N ASP A 352 -1.73 20.09 18.91
CA ASP A 352 -1.80 18.98 19.85
C ASP A 352 -3.24 18.47 20.02
N SER A 353 -3.86 18.09 18.90
CA SER A 353 -5.25 17.63 18.80
C SER A 353 -5.36 16.11 18.97
N ASP A 354 -6.45 15.65 19.60
CA ASP A 354 -6.72 14.23 19.85
C ASP A 354 -6.56 13.37 18.58
N THR A 355 -5.76 12.31 18.65
CA THR A 355 -5.61 11.33 17.56
C THR A 355 -6.96 10.70 17.24
N GLN A 356 -7.36 10.70 15.95
CA GLN A 356 -8.58 10.05 15.48
C GLN A 356 -8.23 8.74 14.78
N ILE A 357 -8.79 7.61 15.22
CA ILE A 357 -8.55 6.30 14.59
C ILE A 357 -9.87 5.73 14.08
N THR A 358 -10.02 5.63 12.77
CA THR A 358 -11.12 4.89 12.13
C THR A 358 -10.64 3.47 11.84
N SER A 359 -11.25 2.47 12.47
CA SER A 359 -10.86 1.05 12.34
C SER A 359 -11.85 0.30 11.45
N ILE A 360 -11.36 -0.46 10.48
CA ILE A 360 -12.17 -1.17 9.49
C ILE A 360 -11.74 -2.64 9.48
N LEU A 361 -12.68 -3.56 9.68
CA LEU A 361 -12.43 -5.01 9.64
C LEU A 361 -12.03 -5.45 8.21
N GLY A 362 -10.93 -6.19 8.11
CA GLY A 362 -10.26 -6.55 6.87
C GLY A 362 -9.09 -5.62 6.52
N GLN A 363 -8.09 -6.18 5.85
CA GLN A 363 -6.94 -5.45 5.29
C GLN A 363 -7.27 -4.88 3.90
N ALA A 364 -6.87 -3.64 3.66
CA ALA A 364 -7.01 -2.99 2.36
C ALA A 364 -5.84 -3.35 1.42
N SER A 365 -6.12 -3.69 0.17
CA SER A 365 -5.09 -3.94 -0.85
C SER A 365 -4.49 -2.66 -1.42
N GLN A 366 -5.30 -1.62 -1.65
CA GLN A 366 -4.86 -0.35 -2.25
C GLN A 366 -5.54 0.84 -1.58
N VAL A 367 -4.80 1.95 -1.49
CA VAL A 367 -5.21 3.25 -0.95
C VAL A 367 -5.09 4.31 -2.05
N TYR A 368 -6.16 5.05 -2.29
CA TYR A 368 -6.17 6.25 -3.14
C TYR A 368 -6.72 7.43 -2.32
N ALA A 369 -6.24 8.65 -2.58
CA ALA A 369 -6.92 9.85 -2.10
C ALA A 369 -6.71 11.07 -3.02
N ASN A 370 -7.74 11.91 -3.09
CA ASN A 370 -7.68 13.27 -3.64
C ASN A 370 -8.11 14.28 -2.54
N GLY A 371 -8.30 15.56 -2.88
CA GLY A 371 -8.76 16.58 -1.92
C GLY A 371 -10.16 16.39 -1.32
N GLU A 372 -10.99 15.46 -1.82
CA GLU A 372 -12.38 15.26 -1.36
C GLU A 372 -12.63 13.89 -0.71
N ALA A 373 -11.93 12.84 -1.14
CA ALA A 373 -12.12 11.49 -0.65
C ALA A 373 -10.83 10.67 -0.52
N MET A 374 -10.90 9.68 0.37
CA MET A 374 -10.01 8.52 0.42
C MET A 374 -10.81 7.29 -0.03
N VAL A 375 -10.23 6.48 -0.89
CA VAL A 375 -10.81 5.21 -1.37
C VAL A 375 -9.91 4.08 -0.89
N LEU A 376 -10.51 3.13 -0.17
CA LEU A 376 -9.87 1.88 0.24
C LEU A 376 -10.50 0.73 -0.55
N THR A 377 -9.67 -0.26 -0.89
CA THR A 377 -10.11 -1.45 -1.59
C THR A 377 -9.80 -2.70 -0.77
N GLN A 378 -10.75 -3.62 -0.64
CA GLN A 378 -10.57 -4.89 0.08
C GLN A 378 -10.99 -6.02 -0.87
N PRO A 379 -10.10 -6.93 -1.30
CA PRO A 379 -10.52 -8.07 -2.11
C PRO A 379 -11.54 -8.92 -1.32
N ASP A 380 -12.58 -9.40 -1.99
CA ASP A 380 -13.43 -10.45 -1.44
C ASP A 380 -12.66 -11.76 -1.61
N TRP A 381 -12.41 -12.46 -0.51
CA TRP A 381 -11.67 -13.72 -0.51
C TRP A 381 -12.57 -14.95 -0.57
N THR A 382 -13.89 -14.76 -0.38
CA THR A 382 -14.87 -15.85 -0.24
C THR A 382 -15.95 -15.78 -1.32
N PHE A 383 -15.61 -15.17 -2.46
CA PHE A 383 -16.47 -15.08 -3.63
C PHE A 383 -16.83 -16.46 -4.20
N PHE A 384 -15.93 -17.45 -4.08
CA PHE A 384 -16.16 -18.82 -4.53
C PHE A 384 -17.31 -19.50 -3.78
N GLU A 385 -17.30 -19.42 -2.46
CA GLU A 385 -18.26 -20.03 -1.54
C GLU A 385 -19.63 -19.35 -1.64
N ARG A 386 -19.65 -18.08 -2.09
CA ARG A 386 -20.85 -17.31 -2.47
C ARG A 386 -21.42 -17.71 -3.85
N GLY A 387 -20.85 -18.72 -4.51
CA GLY A 387 -21.28 -19.20 -5.83
C GLY A 387 -20.91 -18.27 -6.99
N VAL A 388 -19.94 -17.38 -6.79
CA VAL A 388 -19.36 -16.55 -7.85
C VAL A 388 -18.15 -17.27 -8.42
N ASN A 389 -17.96 -17.21 -9.73
CA ASN A 389 -16.87 -17.90 -10.42
C ASN A 389 -15.76 -16.94 -10.90
N SER A 390 -15.78 -15.70 -10.43
CA SER A 390 -14.76 -14.68 -10.69
C SER A 390 -14.50 -13.85 -9.43
N ASP A 391 -13.25 -13.43 -9.28
CA ASP A 391 -12.79 -12.58 -8.19
C ASP A 391 -13.46 -11.19 -8.23
N ARG A 392 -13.50 -10.53 -7.07
CA ARG A 392 -14.07 -9.19 -6.92
C ARG A 392 -13.43 -8.45 -5.76
N THR A 393 -13.50 -7.12 -5.80
CA THR A 393 -12.95 -6.22 -4.79
C THR A 393 -14.05 -5.31 -4.28
N ALA A 394 -14.22 -5.28 -2.96
CA ALA A 394 -15.01 -4.25 -2.26
C ALA A 394 -14.26 -2.92 -2.34
N VAL A 395 -15.01 -1.85 -2.59
CA VAL A 395 -14.50 -0.47 -2.69
C VAL A 395 -15.25 0.35 -1.64
N HIS A 396 -14.52 1.08 -0.81
CA HIS A 396 -15.04 1.89 0.30
C HIS A 396 -14.59 3.34 0.13
N ARG A 397 -15.53 4.29 0.11
CA ARG A 397 -15.24 5.73 0.04
C ARG A 397 -15.43 6.39 1.40
N PHE A 398 -14.44 7.18 1.79
CA PHE A 398 -14.42 8.01 3.00
C PHE A 398 -14.23 9.46 2.61
N ALA A 399 -14.89 10.39 3.31
CA ALA A 399 -14.63 11.82 3.16
C ALA A 399 -13.26 12.17 3.77
N VAL A 400 -12.54 13.09 3.13
CA VAL A 400 -11.39 13.78 3.73
C VAL A 400 -11.62 15.29 3.69
N SER A 401 -10.93 16.01 4.57
CA SER A 401 -10.87 17.48 4.54
C SER A 401 -9.47 17.97 4.93
N PHE A 402 -9.25 19.27 4.74
CA PHE A 402 -8.00 19.97 5.06
C PHE A 402 -7.98 20.53 6.50
N ASP A 403 -9.02 20.28 7.30
CA ASP A 403 -9.26 20.92 8.60
C ASP A 403 -9.76 19.97 9.72
N GLN A 404 -10.01 18.70 9.41
CA GLN A 404 -10.53 17.70 10.37
C GLN A 404 -9.80 16.36 10.21
N GLN A 405 -9.26 15.84 11.30
CA GLN A 405 -8.49 14.60 11.38
C GLN A 405 -9.34 13.37 10.97
N ARG A 406 -10.63 13.38 11.31
CA ARG A 406 -11.56 12.26 11.10
C ARG A 406 -11.84 12.01 9.61
N THR A 407 -12.07 10.74 9.27
CA THR A 407 -12.42 10.28 7.91
C THR A 407 -13.81 9.61 7.88
N PRO A 408 -14.91 10.38 7.79
CA PRO A 408 -16.26 9.83 7.78
C PRO A 408 -16.50 8.86 6.60
N TYR A 409 -16.96 7.65 6.90
CA TYR A 409 -17.43 6.71 5.87
C TYR A 409 -18.63 7.27 5.10
N GLN A 410 -18.65 7.06 3.78
CA GLN A 410 -19.71 7.57 2.89
C GLN A 410 -20.47 6.45 2.19
N GLY A 411 -19.80 5.42 1.69
CA GLY A 411 -20.46 4.31 1.01
C GLY A 411 -19.52 3.30 0.40
N SER A 412 -20.08 2.14 0.02
CA SER A 412 -19.29 1.03 -0.55
C SER A 412 -20.00 0.34 -1.71
N GLY A 413 -19.24 -0.39 -2.51
CA GLY A 413 -19.71 -1.20 -3.64
C GLY A 413 -18.69 -2.27 -4.02
N PHE A 414 -18.93 -2.98 -5.13
CA PHE A 414 -18.00 -3.98 -5.66
C PHE A 414 -17.61 -3.66 -7.10
N VAL A 415 -16.37 -4.01 -7.45
CA VAL A 415 -15.95 -4.27 -8.84
C VAL A 415 -15.48 -5.70 -8.99
N GLN A 416 -15.51 -6.21 -10.21
CA GLN A 416 -14.94 -7.53 -10.54
C GLN A 416 -13.42 -7.41 -10.71
N GLY A 417 -12.68 -8.46 -10.38
CA GLY A 417 -11.21 -8.47 -10.40
C GLY A 417 -10.55 -7.79 -9.19
N THR A 418 -9.23 -7.90 -9.16
CA THR A 418 -8.33 -7.27 -8.21
C THR A 418 -7.67 -6.01 -8.80
N VAL A 419 -7.25 -5.09 -7.94
CA VAL A 419 -6.65 -3.79 -8.31
C VAL A 419 -5.12 -3.92 -8.25
N ASN A 420 -4.42 -3.50 -9.30
CA ASN A 420 -2.96 -3.66 -9.41
C ASN A 420 -2.20 -2.82 -8.38
N ASP A 421 -2.50 -1.52 -8.36
CA ASP A 421 -1.77 -0.50 -7.60
C ASP A 421 -2.70 0.68 -7.27
N GLN A 422 -2.16 1.70 -6.59
CA GLN A 422 -2.89 2.94 -6.31
C GLN A 422 -3.23 3.74 -7.59
N PHE A 423 -2.44 3.65 -8.67
CA PHE A 423 -2.66 4.37 -9.93
C PHE A 423 -3.78 3.76 -10.80
N SER A 424 -4.18 2.54 -10.47
CA SER A 424 -5.35 1.83 -10.98
C SER A 424 -6.67 2.35 -10.40
N ILE A 425 -6.61 3.34 -9.51
CA ILE A 425 -7.77 4.05 -8.95
C ILE A 425 -7.64 5.56 -9.26
N ASP A 426 -8.75 6.17 -9.64
CA ASP A 426 -8.94 7.62 -9.71
C ASP A 426 -10.35 7.98 -9.22
N GLU A 427 -10.55 9.20 -8.75
CA GLU A 427 -11.87 9.78 -8.64
C GLU A 427 -11.95 11.20 -9.22
N ARG A 428 -12.88 11.41 -10.15
CA ARG A 428 -13.13 12.71 -10.78
C ARG A 428 -14.63 13.03 -10.84
N GLY A 429 -15.02 14.18 -10.29
CA GLY A 429 -16.40 14.68 -10.34
C GLY A 429 -17.44 13.80 -9.61
N GLY A 430 -17.03 13.11 -8.53
CA GLY A 430 -17.89 12.17 -7.80
C GLY A 430 -18.05 10.79 -8.46
N ILE A 431 -17.24 10.49 -9.48
CA ILE A 431 -17.17 9.19 -10.16
C ILE A 431 -15.81 8.55 -9.85
N ILE A 432 -15.83 7.41 -9.18
CA ILE A 432 -14.64 6.56 -9.01
C ILE A 432 -14.42 5.82 -10.32
N ARG A 433 -13.17 5.79 -10.79
CA ARG A 433 -12.71 5.13 -12.02
C ARG A 433 -11.65 4.13 -11.59
N ILE A 434 -11.81 2.85 -11.94
CA ILE A 434 -10.98 1.78 -11.40
C ILE A 434 -10.66 0.73 -12.45
N ALA A 435 -9.39 0.35 -12.53
CA ALA A 435 -8.87 -0.66 -13.41
C ALA A 435 -8.57 -1.95 -12.62
N THR A 436 -9.01 -3.09 -13.13
CA THR A 436 -8.86 -4.38 -12.46
C THR A 436 -8.45 -5.51 -13.40
N THR A 437 -7.67 -6.45 -12.86
CA THR A 437 -7.44 -7.77 -13.47
C THR A 437 -8.45 -8.73 -12.87
N ARG A 438 -9.31 -9.33 -13.70
CA ARG A 438 -10.29 -10.33 -13.28
C ARG A 438 -9.82 -11.73 -13.63
N THR A 439 -9.86 -12.63 -12.66
CA THR A 439 -9.66 -14.07 -12.82
C THR A 439 -11.02 -14.76 -12.82
N THR A 440 -11.24 -15.70 -13.74
CA THR A 440 -12.47 -16.49 -13.86
C THR A 440 -12.16 -17.97 -13.88
N TRP A 441 -12.88 -18.76 -13.06
CA TRP A 441 -12.72 -20.21 -12.93
C TRP A 441 -13.92 -20.92 -13.60
N PRO A 442 -13.74 -21.56 -14.78
CA PRO A 442 -14.86 -21.91 -15.65
C PRO A 442 -15.64 -23.18 -15.26
N ASN A 443 -15.07 -24.06 -14.43
CA ASN A 443 -15.69 -25.35 -14.05
C ASN A 443 -15.94 -25.43 -12.54
N GLN A 444 -17.04 -24.85 -12.06
CA GLN A 444 -17.56 -25.11 -10.72
C GLN A 444 -18.59 -26.25 -10.75
N SER A 445 -18.34 -27.33 -10.01
CA SER A 445 -19.36 -28.34 -9.72
C SER A 445 -20.21 -27.85 -8.54
N PRO A 446 -21.56 -27.81 -8.65
CA PRO A 446 -22.42 -27.57 -7.50
C PRO A 446 -22.20 -28.67 -6.44
N GLY A 447 -21.59 -28.32 -5.30
CA GLY A 447 -21.24 -29.27 -4.23
C GLY A 447 -19.77 -29.67 -4.13
N GLY A 448 -18.83 -28.86 -4.63
CA GLY A 448 -17.40 -28.94 -4.24
C GLY A 448 -16.57 -30.10 -4.83
N VAL A 449 -17.18 -31.02 -5.57
CA VAL A 449 -16.47 -32.12 -6.25
C VAL A 449 -15.64 -31.54 -7.40
N ALA A 450 -14.34 -31.80 -7.47
CA ALA A 450 -13.54 -31.31 -8.58
C ALA A 450 -14.02 -31.96 -9.90
N PRO A 451 -14.04 -31.23 -11.03
CA PRO A 451 -14.35 -31.85 -12.30
C PRO A 451 -13.27 -32.87 -12.65
N ASP A 452 -13.65 -33.97 -13.31
CA ASP A 452 -12.71 -35.00 -13.83
C ASP A 452 -11.56 -34.40 -14.67
N VAL A 453 -11.77 -33.20 -15.22
CA VAL A 453 -10.80 -32.41 -15.97
C VAL A 453 -10.64 -31.02 -15.32
N TRP A 454 -9.47 -30.77 -14.74
CA TRP A 454 -9.07 -29.41 -14.33
C TRP A 454 -8.93 -28.53 -15.56
N VAL A 455 -9.57 -27.35 -15.53
CA VAL A 455 -9.42 -26.30 -16.53
C VAL A 455 -8.79 -25.11 -15.82
N PRO A 456 -7.68 -24.55 -16.36
CA PRO A 456 -7.02 -23.40 -15.74
C PRO A 456 -7.97 -22.21 -15.66
N PRO A 457 -7.83 -21.34 -14.65
CA PRO A 457 -8.49 -20.05 -14.66
C PRO A 457 -8.04 -19.23 -15.89
N THR A 458 -8.95 -18.39 -16.38
CA THR A 458 -8.70 -17.39 -17.41
C THR A 458 -8.64 -16.01 -16.77
N THR A 459 -7.71 -15.15 -17.19
CA THR A 459 -7.71 -13.73 -16.79
C THR A 459 -8.24 -12.85 -17.91
N ASP A 460 -8.83 -11.72 -17.55
CA ASP A 460 -9.07 -10.59 -18.44
C ASP A 460 -9.03 -9.29 -17.62
N ASN A 461 -9.10 -8.13 -18.28
CA ASN A 461 -8.92 -6.84 -17.63
C ASN A 461 -10.13 -5.94 -17.89
N LEU A 462 -10.50 -5.12 -16.91
CA LEU A 462 -11.69 -4.27 -16.94
C LEU A 462 -11.35 -2.86 -16.47
N VAL A 463 -11.95 -1.84 -17.11
CA VAL A 463 -12.02 -0.49 -16.54
C VAL A 463 -13.48 -0.17 -16.24
N SER A 464 -13.76 0.04 -14.96
CA SER A 464 -15.10 0.23 -14.41
C SER A 464 -15.23 1.62 -13.79
N THR A 465 -16.46 2.14 -13.74
CA THR A 465 -16.75 3.39 -13.04
C THR A 465 -17.89 3.21 -12.06
N LEU A 466 -17.78 3.82 -10.88
CA LEU A 466 -18.78 3.76 -9.81
C LEU A 466 -19.22 5.16 -9.42
N LYS A 467 -20.48 5.25 -8.99
CA LYS A 467 -21.10 6.49 -8.52
C LYS A 467 -21.67 6.31 -7.14
N LEU A 468 -21.41 7.25 -6.23
CA LEU A 468 -22.05 7.27 -4.92
C LEU A 468 -23.53 7.68 -5.04
N VAL A 469 -24.43 6.77 -4.66
CA VAL A 469 -25.88 6.96 -4.60
C VAL A 469 -26.35 6.63 -3.18
N GLY A 470 -26.64 7.68 -2.40
CA GLY A 470 -26.83 7.52 -0.95
C GLY A 470 -25.53 7.01 -0.31
N ASN A 471 -25.60 5.83 0.30
CA ASN A 471 -24.44 5.17 0.94
C ASN A 471 -23.94 3.94 0.14
N SER A 472 -24.28 3.83 -1.15
CA SER A 472 -23.82 2.75 -2.02
C SER A 472 -23.00 3.29 -3.20
N LEU A 473 -21.89 2.63 -3.53
CA LEU A 473 -21.17 2.87 -4.78
C LEU A 473 -21.76 1.94 -5.85
N GLU A 474 -22.66 2.48 -6.67
CA GLU A 474 -23.30 1.75 -7.76
C GLU A 474 -22.38 1.72 -8.98
N LEU A 475 -22.21 0.55 -9.61
CA LEU A 475 -21.49 0.40 -10.89
C LEU A 475 -22.26 1.14 -11.98
N ALA A 476 -21.72 2.25 -12.47
CA ALA A 476 -22.32 3.05 -13.53
C ALA A 476 -22.07 2.43 -14.92
N GLY A 477 -20.85 1.90 -15.14
CA GLY A 477 -20.46 1.29 -16.41
C GLY A 477 -19.12 0.59 -16.32
N SER A 478 -18.82 -0.25 -17.31
CA SER A 478 -17.56 -0.99 -17.42
C SER A 478 -17.23 -1.26 -18.89
N THR A 479 -15.95 -1.41 -19.21
CA THR A 479 -15.51 -1.85 -20.56
C THR A 479 -15.92 -3.30 -20.82
N PRO A 480 -15.95 -3.73 -22.10
CA PRO A 480 -15.76 -5.14 -22.43
C PRO A 480 -14.45 -5.67 -21.82
N PRO A 481 -14.31 -7.00 -21.63
CA PRO A 481 -13.05 -7.62 -21.24
C PRO A 481 -11.90 -7.27 -22.20
N LEU A 482 -10.75 -6.88 -21.64
CA LEU A 482 -9.54 -6.48 -22.35
C LEU A 482 -8.44 -7.53 -22.15
N ALA A 483 -7.65 -7.79 -23.19
CA ALA A 483 -6.45 -8.64 -23.16
C ALA A 483 -6.64 -9.99 -22.44
N GLU A 484 -7.39 -10.90 -23.08
CA GLU A 484 -7.68 -12.23 -22.52
C GLU A 484 -6.39 -13.07 -22.29
N GLY A 485 -6.20 -13.49 -21.04
CA GLY A 485 -5.04 -14.22 -20.54
C GLY A 485 -3.84 -13.35 -20.18
N GLU A 486 -4.01 -12.02 -20.15
CA GLU A 486 -3.02 -11.05 -19.66
C GLU A 486 -3.48 -10.46 -18.32
N ARG A 487 -2.63 -9.60 -17.73
CA ARG A 487 -2.92 -8.85 -16.50
C ARG A 487 -2.46 -7.40 -16.65
N ILE A 488 -3.07 -6.48 -15.91
CA ILE A 488 -2.59 -5.09 -15.80
C ILE A 488 -1.21 -5.08 -15.14
N PHE A 489 -0.28 -4.29 -15.71
CA PHE A 489 1.02 -3.99 -15.11
C PHE A 489 1.12 -2.52 -14.67
N SER A 490 0.46 -1.61 -15.39
CA SER A 490 0.43 -0.20 -15.06
C SER A 490 -0.87 0.45 -15.54
N ALA A 491 -1.33 1.47 -14.83
CA ALA A 491 -2.52 2.24 -15.15
C ALA A 491 -2.28 3.74 -14.94
N ARG A 492 -2.91 4.59 -15.75
CA ARG A 492 -2.95 6.04 -15.51
C ARG A 492 -4.23 6.67 -16.02
N PHE A 493 -4.83 7.53 -15.22
CA PHE A 493 -5.99 8.34 -15.61
C PHE A 493 -5.53 9.78 -15.92
N ILE A 494 -5.94 10.33 -17.05
CA ILE A 494 -5.64 11.70 -17.48
C ILE A 494 -6.91 12.30 -18.08
N GLY A 495 -7.41 13.38 -17.49
CA GLY A 495 -8.66 14.01 -17.96
C GLY A 495 -9.82 13.00 -17.99
N ASP A 496 -10.47 12.85 -19.15
CA ASP A 496 -11.56 11.89 -19.37
C ASP A 496 -11.06 10.51 -19.84
N LEU A 497 -9.75 10.28 -19.92
CA LEU A 497 -9.14 9.07 -20.45
C LEU A 497 -8.52 8.20 -19.35
N ALA A 498 -8.51 6.89 -19.59
CA ALA A 498 -7.66 5.93 -18.89
C ALA A 498 -6.72 5.24 -19.88
N TYR A 499 -5.49 5.06 -19.45
CA TYR A 499 -4.43 4.35 -20.16
C TYR A 499 -4.04 3.13 -19.33
N ILE A 500 -4.10 1.95 -19.94
CA ILE A 500 -3.84 0.67 -19.27
C ILE A 500 -2.81 -0.10 -20.08
N VAL A 501 -1.79 -0.60 -19.39
CA VAL A 501 -0.73 -1.47 -19.90
C VAL A 501 -0.98 -2.88 -19.37
N THR A 502 -0.96 -3.89 -20.25
CA THR A 502 -1.14 -5.30 -19.89
C THR A 502 0.01 -6.13 -20.43
N PHE A 503 0.35 -7.26 -19.81
CA PHE A 503 1.45 -8.08 -20.33
C PHE A 503 1.21 -9.58 -20.25
N ARG A 504 1.74 -10.25 -21.28
CA ARG A 504 1.98 -11.69 -21.34
C ARG A 504 3.23 -12.03 -22.17
N GLN A 505 3.46 -11.33 -23.28
CA GLN A 505 4.65 -11.43 -24.15
C GLN A 505 4.93 -10.14 -24.96
N VAL A 506 3.88 -9.37 -25.28
CA VAL A 506 3.87 -8.07 -25.97
C VAL A 506 2.77 -7.26 -25.30
N ASP A 507 3.04 -6.02 -24.92
CA ASP A 507 2.15 -5.14 -24.16
C ASP A 507 1.28 -4.28 -25.10
N PRO A 508 -0.06 -4.39 -25.04
CA PRO A 508 -0.97 -3.38 -25.57
C PRO A 508 -1.21 -2.24 -24.57
N LEU A 509 -0.68 -1.05 -24.87
CA LEU A 509 -1.17 0.19 -24.29
C LEU A 509 -2.58 0.47 -24.84
N PHE A 510 -3.60 0.29 -24.01
CA PHE A 510 -4.98 0.65 -24.32
C PHE A 510 -5.28 2.10 -23.95
N ALA A 511 -6.03 2.80 -24.79
CA ALA A 511 -6.62 4.11 -24.48
C ALA A 511 -8.15 4.00 -24.39
N ILE A 512 -8.74 4.52 -23.31
CA ILE A 512 -10.14 4.27 -22.94
C ILE A 512 -10.85 5.60 -22.61
N ASP A 513 -11.94 5.90 -23.32
CA ASP A 513 -12.87 7.02 -23.06
C ASP A 513 -13.77 6.72 -21.86
N LEU A 514 -13.69 7.57 -20.84
CA LEU A 514 -14.51 7.57 -19.62
C LEU A 514 -15.36 8.85 -19.48
N SER A 515 -15.46 9.68 -20.54
CA SER A 515 -16.26 10.93 -20.53
C SER A 515 -17.75 10.70 -20.27
N ASN A 516 -18.25 9.50 -20.61
CA ASN A 516 -19.53 9.00 -20.16
C ASN A 516 -19.33 7.80 -19.21
N PRO A 517 -19.53 7.95 -17.89
CA PRO A 517 -19.35 6.85 -16.94
C PRO A 517 -20.33 5.69 -17.15
N GLU A 518 -21.50 5.93 -17.74
CA GLU A 518 -22.47 4.86 -18.06
C GLU A 518 -22.05 4.02 -19.28
N SER A 519 -21.00 4.43 -20.01
CA SER A 519 -20.53 3.71 -21.20
C SER A 519 -19.03 3.96 -21.49
N PRO A 520 -18.11 3.42 -20.69
CA PRO A 520 -16.68 3.34 -21.02
C PRO A 520 -16.44 2.73 -22.41
N LYS A 521 -15.47 3.25 -23.16
CA LYS A 521 -15.14 2.75 -24.51
C LYS A 521 -13.64 2.66 -24.73
N VAL A 522 -13.18 1.51 -25.20
CA VAL A 522 -11.83 1.39 -25.79
C VAL A 522 -11.79 2.20 -27.08
N LEU A 523 -10.83 3.12 -27.18
CA LEU A 523 -10.60 3.97 -28.35
C LEU A 523 -9.57 3.36 -29.31
N GLY A 524 -8.45 2.89 -28.76
CA GLY A 524 -7.32 2.35 -29.50
C GLY A 524 -6.45 1.42 -28.66
N GLU A 525 -5.59 0.66 -29.33
CA GLU A 525 -4.52 -0.17 -28.74
C GLU A 525 -3.20 0.07 -29.49
N LEU A 526 -2.09 0.15 -28.76
CA LEU A 526 -0.74 0.17 -29.31
C LEU A 526 0.06 -1.01 -28.75
N LYS A 527 0.45 -1.95 -29.60
CA LYS A 527 1.24 -3.13 -29.21
C LYS A 527 2.73 -2.89 -29.35
N ILE A 528 3.48 -3.08 -28.26
CA ILE A 528 4.93 -2.94 -28.16
C ILE A 528 5.54 -4.12 -27.40
N PRO A 529 6.77 -4.54 -27.72
CA PRO A 529 7.46 -5.53 -26.91
C PRO A 529 8.13 -4.87 -25.69
N GLY A 530 8.18 -5.60 -24.58
CA GLY A 530 8.42 -5.04 -23.24
C GLY A 530 7.11 -4.76 -22.50
N PHE A 531 7.18 -4.07 -21.36
CA PHE A 531 6.04 -3.53 -20.61
C PHE A 531 6.46 -2.29 -19.81
N SER A 532 5.53 -1.38 -19.54
CA SER A 532 5.73 -0.28 -18.59
C SER A 532 5.30 -0.68 -17.18
N ASP A 533 6.14 -0.43 -16.18
CA ASP A 533 5.77 -0.60 -14.76
C ASP A 533 5.12 0.67 -14.22
N TYR A 534 5.68 1.85 -14.54
CA TYR A 534 5.16 3.14 -14.11
C TYR A 534 4.91 4.09 -15.28
N MET A 535 3.74 4.74 -15.27
CA MET A 535 3.32 5.74 -16.26
C MET A 535 3.12 7.12 -15.61
N HIS A 536 3.83 8.12 -16.15
CA HIS A 536 3.80 9.51 -15.75
C HIS A 536 3.22 10.39 -16.88
N PRO A 537 2.26 11.29 -16.61
CA PRO A 537 1.77 12.25 -17.61
C PRO A 537 2.89 13.20 -18.08
N LEU A 538 3.03 13.38 -19.40
CA LEU A 538 3.96 14.33 -20.01
C LEU A 538 3.17 15.43 -20.74
N GLY A 539 2.56 16.31 -19.94
CA GLY A 539 1.51 17.23 -20.42
C GLY A 539 0.20 16.47 -20.69
N ASP A 540 -0.68 17.08 -21.48
CA ASP A 540 -2.02 16.53 -21.77
C ASP A 540 -2.01 15.40 -22.82
N ASP A 541 -1.02 15.42 -23.71
CA ASP A 541 -0.99 14.66 -24.97
C ASP A 541 0.04 13.51 -25.01
N HIS A 542 0.86 13.33 -23.96
CA HIS A 542 1.92 12.31 -23.95
C HIS A 542 2.00 11.56 -22.61
N LEU A 543 2.52 10.34 -22.65
CA LEU A 543 2.88 9.55 -21.47
C LEU A 543 4.39 9.28 -21.48
N LEU A 544 5.06 9.57 -20.37
CA LEU A 544 6.44 9.20 -20.10
C LEU A 544 6.43 7.96 -19.19
N THR A 545 7.12 6.89 -19.57
CA THR A 545 7.10 5.63 -18.79
C THR A 545 8.50 5.11 -18.52
N ILE A 546 8.60 4.33 -17.43
CA ILE A 546 9.74 3.48 -17.12
C ILE A 546 9.25 2.03 -17.00
N GLY A 547 10.04 1.11 -17.53
CA GLY A 547 9.65 -0.29 -17.64
C GLY A 547 10.78 -1.22 -18.08
N ARG A 548 10.43 -2.40 -18.58
CA ARG A 548 11.35 -3.41 -19.10
C ARG A 548 11.31 -3.46 -20.63
N ASP A 549 12.47 -3.46 -21.28
CA ASP A 549 12.57 -3.79 -22.71
C ASP A 549 12.72 -5.29 -22.89
N VAL A 550 11.91 -5.89 -23.78
CA VAL A 550 11.98 -7.32 -24.09
C VAL A 550 12.09 -7.48 -25.61
N ASP A 551 13.01 -8.32 -26.08
CA ASP A 551 13.09 -8.67 -27.50
C ASP A 551 11.92 -9.60 -27.89
N GLU A 552 11.10 -9.15 -28.83
CA GLU A 552 9.86 -9.84 -29.26
C GLU A 552 10.10 -11.32 -29.66
N VAL A 553 11.23 -11.61 -30.31
CA VAL A 553 11.49 -12.93 -30.93
C VAL A 553 12.18 -13.89 -29.97
N THR A 554 13.16 -13.40 -29.20
CA THR A 554 13.97 -14.21 -28.28
C THR A 554 13.42 -14.23 -26.87
N GLN A 555 12.48 -13.34 -26.54
CA GLN A 555 11.94 -13.13 -25.19
C GLN A 555 13.06 -12.84 -24.16
N ARG A 556 14.17 -12.24 -24.63
CA ARG A 556 15.24 -11.75 -23.76
C ARG A 556 14.82 -10.40 -23.19
N ASP A 557 14.86 -10.29 -21.87
CA ASP A 557 14.86 -9.01 -21.18
C ASP A 557 16.20 -8.29 -21.44
N ASN A 558 16.13 -7.09 -22.01
CA ASN A 558 17.27 -6.24 -22.33
C ASN A 558 17.56 -5.19 -21.23
N GLY A 559 16.76 -5.16 -20.16
CA GLY A 559 16.92 -4.26 -19.03
C GLY A 559 15.90 -3.13 -18.96
N THR A 560 16.19 -2.14 -18.11
CA THR A 560 15.31 -0.99 -17.88
C THR A 560 15.31 -0.05 -19.10
N ALA A 561 14.13 0.42 -19.48
CA ALA A 561 13.94 1.35 -20.59
C ALA A 561 12.99 2.49 -20.23
N LEU A 562 13.21 3.64 -20.88
CA LEU A 562 12.32 4.80 -20.86
C LEU A 562 11.58 4.88 -22.19
N GLN A 563 10.29 5.23 -22.15
CA GLN A 563 9.45 5.38 -23.34
C GLN A 563 8.62 6.67 -23.28
N ILE A 564 8.35 7.28 -24.44
CA ILE A 564 7.35 8.34 -24.59
C ILE A 564 6.31 7.87 -25.60
N PHE A 565 5.05 7.88 -25.18
CA PHE A 565 3.90 7.68 -26.06
C PHE A 565 3.28 9.03 -26.41
N ASP A 566 3.01 9.24 -27.70
CA ASP A 566 2.08 10.26 -28.18
C ASP A 566 0.67 9.66 -28.12
N VAL A 567 -0.19 10.32 -27.35
CA VAL A 567 -1.60 9.95 -27.14
C VAL A 567 -2.55 11.10 -27.51
N SER A 568 -2.06 12.09 -28.28
CA SER A 568 -2.85 13.23 -28.80
C SER A 568 -4.00 12.78 -29.73
N ASP A 569 -3.83 11.64 -30.41
CA ASP A 569 -4.94 10.86 -30.97
C ASP A 569 -5.09 9.54 -30.18
N PRO A 570 -5.95 9.47 -29.15
CA PRO A 570 -6.13 8.27 -28.35
C PRO A 570 -6.84 7.13 -29.11
N VAL A 571 -7.28 7.33 -30.36
CA VAL A 571 -7.72 6.24 -31.24
C VAL A 571 -6.52 5.55 -31.91
N ASN A 572 -5.41 6.27 -32.08
CA ASN A 572 -4.19 5.78 -32.73
C ASN A 572 -2.94 6.15 -31.89
N PRO A 573 -2.81 5.70 -30.62
CA PRO A 573 -1.64 5.99 -29.80
C PRO A 573 -0.35 5.45 -30.45
N MET A 574 0.76 6.18 -30.29
CA MET A 574 2.03 5.86 -30.94
C MET A 574 3.22 5.94 -29.98
N LEU A 575 4.17 5.01 -30.10
CA LEU A 575 5.49 5.14 -29.45
C LEU A 575 6.29 6.22 -30.18
N ALA A 576 6.43 7.40 -29.56
CA ALA A 576 7.15 8.52 -30.11
C ALA A 576 8.67 8.36 -29.92
N HIS A 577 9.09 7.99 -28.71
CA HIS A 577 10.51 7.84 -28.36
C HIS A 577 10.74 6.64 -27.43
N LYS A 578 11.92 6.03 -27.51
CA LYS A 578 12.36 4.94 -26.63
C LYS A 578 13.87 5.06 -26.40
N ALA A 579 14.31 4.88 -25.16
CA ALA A 579 15.70 4.80 -24.77
C ALA A 579 15.92 3.58 -23.87
N LEU A 580 16.94 2.78 -24.17
CA LEU A 580 17.38 1.71 -23.27
C LEU A 580 18.35 2.33 -22.25
N VAL A 581 18.11 2.10 -20.96
CA VAL A 581 19.03 2.53 -19.88
C VAL A 581 20.16 1.49 -19.76
N GLY A 582 19.80 0.21 -19.69
CA GLY A 582 20.74 -0.92 -19.68
C GLY A 582 20.25 -2.10 -18.84
N GLU A 583 21.03 -3.19 -18.80
CA GLU A 583 20.77 -4.31 -17.89
C GLU A 583 21.02 -3.87 -16.44
N GLY A 584 19.97 -3.95 -15.62
CA GLY A 584 19.95 -3.44 -14.25
C GLY A 584 18.53 -3.36 -13.71
N TYR A 585 18.37 -2.64 -12.59
CA TYR A 585 17.11 -2.41 -11.90
C TYR A 585 17.01 -0.94 -11.45
N SER A 586 15.80 -0.40 -11.39
CA SER A 586 15.53 0.92 -10.81
C SER A 586 14.42 0.80 -9.77
N GLU A 587 14.60 1.44 -8.62
CA GLU A 587 13.52 1.60 -7.63
C GLU A 587 12.30 2.29 -8.25
N ALA A 588 12.50 3.16 -9.25
CA ALA A 588 11.46 3.89 -9.97
C ALA A 588 10.56 3.01 -10.85
N ASN A 589 10.89 1.72 -11.06
CA ASN A 589 9.95 0.76 -11.66
C ASN A 589 8.75 0.51 -10.73
N HIS A 590 8.93 0.45 -9.40
CA HIS A 590 7.88 0.04 -8.46
C HIS A 590 7.55 1.09 -7.39
N ASN A 591 8.40 2.11 -7.23
CA ASN A 591 8.17 3.25 -6.35
C ASN A 591 8.17 4.55 -7.15
N HIS A 592 7.00 5.13 -7.39
CA HIS A 592 6.86 6.38 -8.15
C HIS A 592 7.61 7.56 -7.52
N LYS A 593 7.84 7.57 -6.20
CA LYS A 593 8.60 8.60 -5.48
C LYS A 593 10.08 8.63 -5.87
N ALA A 594 10.62 7.50 -6.33
CA ALA A 594 11.96 7.41 -6.91
C ALA A 594 12.05 7.93 -8.36
N PHE A 595 10.91 8.15 -9.03
CA PHE A 595 10.84 8.75 -10.37
C PHE A 595 10.66 10.27 -10.25
N ASN A 596 11.75 11.04 -10.23
CA ASN A 596 11.68 12.51 -10.12
C ASN A 596 11.76 13.18 -11.50
N PHE A 597 10.61 13.58 -12.04
CA PHE A 597 10.53 14.37 -13.27
C PHE A 597 10.25 15.85 -12.97
N TYR A 598 11.28 16.69 -13.13
CA TYR A 598 11.18 18.13 -12.96
C TYR A 598 10.73 18.80 -14.27
N ALA A 599 9.41 18.78 -14.48
CA ALA A 599 8.76 19.09 -15.74
C ALA A 599 9.12 20.45 -16.36
N ASP A 600 9.22 21.51 -15.56
CA ASP A 600 9.54 22.87 -16.03
C ASP A 600 10.95 22.98 -16.65
N LYS A 601 11.86 22.10 -16.27
CA LYS A 601 13.23 22.01 -16.81
C LYS A 601 13.37 20.88 -17.85
N GLY A 602 12.39 19.99 -17.94
CA GLY A 602 12.45 18.78 -18.77
C GLY A 602 13.51 17.79 -18.28
N LEU A 603 13.80 17.74 -16.98
CA LEU A 603 14.83 16.87 -16.39
C LEU A 603 14.19 15.69 -15.66
N LEU A 604 14.68 14.48 -15.90
CA LEU A 604 14.30 13.26 -15.21
C LEU A 604 15.50 12.69 -14.47
N ALA A 605 15.33 12.45 -13.17
CA ALA A 605 16.26 11.71 -12.33
C ALA A 605 15.60 10.48 -11.69
N PHE A 606 16.32 9.35 -11.67
CA PHE A 606 15.88 8.10 -11.02
C PHE A 606 17.09 7.25 -10.60
N PRO A 607 16.98 6.44 -9.52
CA PRO A 607 18.04 5.51 -9.16
C PRO A 607 18.21 4.40 -10.19
N PHE A 608 19.44 3.97 -10.43
CA PHE A 608 19.74 2.79 -11.26
C PHE A 608 20.89 1.99 -10.67
N VAL A 609 20.65 0.70 -10.46
CA VAL A 609 21.62 -0.29 -10.01
C VAL A 609 21.93 -1.23 -11.16
N SER A 610 23.22 -1.39 -11.50
CA SER A 610 23.66 -2.37 -12.50
C SER A 610 24.71 -3.32 -11.93
N TYR A 611 24.64 -4.55 -12.42
CA TYR A 611 25.55 -5.65 -12.14
C TYR A 611 26.36 -6.05 -13.40
N GLU A 612 26.30 -5.26 -14.49
CA GLU A 612 27.13 -5.48 -15.68
C GLU A 612 28.62 -5.17 -15.38
N GLY A 613 29.35 -6.20 -14.95
CA GLY A 613 30.78 -6.11 -14.66
C GLY A 613 31.03 -5.86 -13.17
N ASN A 614 31.35 -4.63 -12.79
CA ASN A 614 31.43 -4.24 -11.38
C ASN A 614 30.07 -3.66 -10.96
N PHE A 615 29.69 -3.86 -9.70
CA PHE A 615 28.55 -3.18 -9.10
C PHE A 615 28.65 -1.66 -9.29
N SER A 616 27.51 -1.07 -9.68
CA SER A 616 27.31 0.37 -9.67
C SER A 616 25.92 0.70 -9.13
N SER A 617 25.85 1.70 -8.25
CA SER A 617 24.62 2.31 -7.76
C SER A 617 24.65 3.80 -8.05
N THR A 618 23.74 4.26 -8.90
CA THR A 618 23.80 5.61 -9.47
C THR A 618 22.44 6.32 -9.43
N LEU A 619 22.45 7.65 -9.51
CA LEU A 619 21.29 8.45 -9.91
C LEU A 619 21.45 8.81 -11.40
N GLU A 620 20.65 8.21 -12.28
CA GLU A 620 20.60 8.55 -13.70
C GLU A 620 20.01 9.94 -13.91
N LEU A 621 20.54 10.73 -14.86
CA LEU A 621 20.00 12.05 -15.23
C LEU A 621 19.81 12.19 -16.74
N TRP A 622 18.59 12.58 -17.14
CA TRP A 622 18.15 12.62 -18.53
C TRP A 622 17.37 13.91 -18.84
N ASP A 623 17.67 14.55 -19.97
CA ASP A 623 16.75 15.46 -20.65
C ASP A 623 15.59 14.65 -21.25
N VAL A 624 14.36 15.14 -21.07
CA VAL A 624 13.12 14.51 -21.56
C VAL A 624 12.24 15.57 -22.23
N SER A 625 11.81 15.28 -23.45
CA SER A 625 10.90 16.15 -24.21
C SER A 625 10.02 15.32 -25.13
N ALA A 626 8.71 15.62 -25.16
CA ALA A 626 7.79 15.01 -26.12
C ALA A 626 8.23 15.18 -27.59
N THR A 627 8.94 16.27 -27.92
CA THR A 627 9.42 16.54 -29.29
C THR A 627 10.79 15.92 -29.59
N ASN A 628 11.74 16.02 -28.66
CA ASN A 628 13.13 15.62 -28.90
C ASN A 628 13.48 14.22 -28.36
N GLY A 629 12.59 13.62 -27.57
CA GLY A 629 12.81 12.34 -26.91
C GLY A 629 13.71 12.47 -25.68
N PHE A 630 14.73 11.62 -25.65
CA PHE A 630 15.61 11.41 -24.49
C PHE A 630 17.05 11.83 -24.79
N GLY A 631 17.64 12.60 -23.89
CA GLY A 631 19.08 12.91 -23.90
C GLY A 631 19.73 12.52 -22.57
N ARG A 632 20.54 11.47 -22.54
CA ARG A 632 21.26 11.11 -21.29
C ARG A 632 22.35 12.14 -21.00
N ARG A 633 22.27 12.81 -19.84
CA ARG A 633 23.31 13.72 -19.35
C ARG A 633 24.45 12.98 -18.68
N GLY A 634 24.10 11.95 -17.89
CA GLY A 634 25.06 11.11 -17.18
C GLY A 634 24.39 10.40 -16.01
N ALA A 635 25.19 10.04 -15.01
CA ALA A 635 24.67 9.56 -13.75
C ALA A 635 25.61 9.92 -12.60
N VAL A 636 25.06 10.16 -11.41
CA VAL A 636 25.82 10.40 -10.18
C VAL A 636 26.05 9.08 -9.47
N ASP A 637 27.29 8.62 -9.44
CA ASP A 637 27.69 7.39 -8.75
C ASP A 637 27.74 7.59 -7.22
N HIS A 638 27.28 6.59 -6.46
CA HIS A 638 27.34 6.51 -4.99
C HIS A 638 28.05 5.24 -4.50
N SER A 639 28.58 4.43 -5.41
CA SER A 639 29.18 3.13 -5.07
C SER A 639 30.34 3.27 -4.09
N ASP A 640 31.07 4.38 -4.10
CA ASP A 640 32.11 4.72 -3.13
C ASP A 640 31.53 4.97 -1.73
N LEU A 641 30.52 5.82 -1.60
CA LEU A 641 29.85 6.13 -0.32
C LEU A 641 29.22 4.90 0.33
N LEU A 642 28.62 4.02 -0.49
CA LEU A 642 27.98 2.78 -0.04
C LEU A 642 29.01 1.73 0.39
N LEU A 643 30.15 1.64 -0.29
CA LEU A 643 31.25 0.75 0.10
C LEU A 643 31.95 1.21 1.37
N ASP A 644 32.13 2.52 1.55
CA ASP A 644 32.75 3.09 2.75
C ASP A 644 31.83 2.97 4.00
N ASP A 645 30.52 3.23 3.86
CA ASP A 645 29.54 3.03 4.94
C ASP A 645 29.42 1.55 5.36
N CYS A 646 29.55 0.59 4.44
CA CYS A 646 29.65 -0.83 4.75
C CYS A 646 31.04 -1.29 5.25
N GLY A 647 31.93 -0.37 5.64
CA GLY A 647 33.22 -0.69 6.26
C GLY A 647 34.31 -1.16 5.29
N GLY A 648 34.14 -0.95 3.98
CA GLY A 648 35.18 -1.03 2.97
C GLY A 648 35.06 -2.16 1.95
N ILE A 649 35.84 -2.03 0.87
CA ILE A 649 35.79 -2.87 -0.32
C ILE A 649 36.20 -4.33 -0.02
N GLY A 650 35.33 -5.30 -0.29
CA GLY A 650 35.69 -6.71 -0.23
C GLY A 650 34.59 -7.74 -0.52
N TYR A 651 33.32 -7.38 -0.38
CA TYR A 651 32.22 -8.33 -0.51
C TYR A 651 31.81 -8.59 -1.98
N PRO A 652 31.46 -9.83 -2.35
CA PRO A 652 30.65 -10.10 -3.52
C PRO A 652 29.34 -9.29 -3.47
N VAL A 653 28.84 -8.84 -4.62
CA VAL A 653 27.67 -7.95 -4.67
C VAL A 653 26.40 -8.66 -4.19
N ASP A 654 26.33 -9.97 -4.42
CA ASP A 654 25.32 -10.88 -3.91
C ASP A 654 25.35 -11.07 -2.38
N GLU A 655 26.45 -10.69 -1.71
CA GLU A 655 26.55 -10.68 -0.24
C GLU A 655 26.26 -9.31 0.38
N PHE A 656 26.09 -8.22 -0.40
CA PHE A 656 26.04 -6.85 0.13
C PHE A 656 24.95 -6.66 1.19
N PHE A 657 23.74 -7.15 0.95
CA PHE A 657 22.65 -7.09 1.94
C PHE A 657 22.99 -7.86 3.24
N TYR A 658 23.61 -9.04 3.13
CA TYR A 658 24.00 -9.86 4.28
C TYR A 658 25.11 -9.24 5.14
N GLN A 659 25.99 -8.44 4.53
CA GLN A 659 27.16 -7.86 5.19
C GLN A 659 26.86 -6.46 5.75
N CYS A 660 26.01 -5.68 5.06
CA CYS A 660 25.73 -4.28 5.38
C CYS A 660 24.36 -4.06 6.05
N GLY A 661 23.44 -5.03 5.95
CA GLY A 661 22.09 -4.92 6.51
C GLY A 661 21.13 -4.02 5.72
N TYR A 662 21.51 -3.57 4.52
CA TYR A 662 20.70 -2.73 3.64
C TYR A 662 21.02 -3.00 2.16
N GLN A 663 20.14 -2.57 1.25
CA GLN A 663 20.40 -2.63 -0.19
C GLN A 663 21.23 -1.41 -0.62
N PRO A 664 22.39 -1.60 -1.28
CA PRO A 664 23.27 -0.50 -1.65
C PRO A 664 22.74 0.23 -2.88
N GLN A 665 21.76 1.09 -2.66
CA GLN A 665 21.24 1.94 -3.72
C GLN A 665 21.20 3.41 -3.31
N VAL A 666 21.42 4.27 -4.31
CA VAL A 666 20.76 5.57 -4.36
C VAL A 666 19.25 5.30 -4.26
N THR A 667 18.54 6.09 -3.46
CA THR A 667 17.11 5.92 -3.23
C THR A 667 16.31 7.08 -3.83
N ARG A 668 16.84 8.31 -3.82
CA ARG A 668 16.17 9.50 -4.35
C ARG A 668 17.12 10.45 -5.05
N GLY A 669 16.53 11.28 -5.91
CA GLY A 669 17.12 12.51 -6.44
C GLY A 669 16.19 13.69 -6.17
N VAL A 670 16.73 14.87 -5.90
CA VAL A 670 16.00 16.13 -5.69
C VAL A 670 16.70 17.27 -6.43
N PHE A 671 15.98 18.01 -7.25
CA PHE A 671 16.48 19.21 -7.93
C PHE A 671 16.28 20.45 -7.06
N ILE A 672 17.27 21.34 -7.03
CA ILE A 672 17.15 22.71 -6.47
C ILE A 672 17.79 23.69 -7.45
N SER A 673 17.04 24.71 -7.83
CA SER A 673 17.41 25.74 -8.80
C SER A 673 18.01 26.98 -8.13
N GLY A 674 19.03 27.58 -8.75
CA GLY A 674 19.44 28.97 -8.54
C GLY A 674 19.00 29.85 -9.71
N ASP A 675 19.52 31.09 -9.79
CA ASP A 675 19.18 32.02 -10.89
C ASP A 675 19.77 31.58 -12.25
N ASP A 676 21.04 31.18 -12.29
CA ASP A 676 21.79 30.80 -13.50
C ASP A 676 22.27 29.33 -13.49
N GLN A 677 21.98 28.56 -12.44
CA GLN A 677 22.44 27.17 -12.26
C GLN A 677 21.33 26.28 -11.72
N GLU A 678 21.45 24.98 -11.96
CA GLU A 678 20.51 23.95 -11.53
C GLU A 678 21.30 22.79 -10.91
N PHE A 679 20.88 22.32 -9.74
CA PHE A 679 21.62 21.32 -8.98
C PHE A 679 20.76 20.08 -8.74
N ILE A 680 21.39 18.90 -8.80
CA ILE A 680 20.78 17.62 -8.45
C ILE A 680 21.45 17.05 -7.20
N TYR A 681 20.64 16.81 -6.17
CA TYR A 681 21.00 16.20 -4.89
C TYR A 681 20.61 14.73 -4.96
N SER A 682 21.57 13.82 -4.89
CA SER A 682 21.38 12.38 -4.90
C SER A 682 21.56 11.82 -3.49
N ILE A 683 20.59 11.01 -3.05
CA ILE A 683 20.48 10.50 -1.68
C ILE A 683 20.68 8.98 -1.67
N SER A 684 21.45 8.47 -0.71
CA SER A 684 21.83 7.05 -0.58
C SER A 684 22.08 6.69 0.88
N HIS A 685 22.24 5.41 1.21
CA HIS A 685 22.57 4.96 2.57
C HIS A 685 23.87 5.53 3.17
N GLY A 686 24.81 6.00 2.34
CA GLY A 686 26.07 6.62 2.78
C GLY A 686 26.05 8.17 2.82
N GLY A 687 24.95 8.82 2.44
CA GLY A 687 24.79 10.27 2.49
C GLY A 687 24.23 10.91 1.22
N VAL A 688 24.33 12.25 1.19
CA VAL A 688 23.85 13.14 0.13
C VAL A 688 25.03 13.69 -0.68
N ARG A 689 24.91 13.70 -2.00
CA ARG A 689 25.91 14.26 -2.94
C ARG A 689 25.22 15.22 -3.89
N VAL A 690 25.81 16.36 -4.18
CA VAL A 690 25.23 17.39 -5.07
C VAL A 690 26.14 17.67 -6.26
N HIS A 691 25.53 17.79 -7.45
CA HIS A 691 26.19 18.17 -8.71
C HIS A 691 25.43 19.29 -9.40
N ASP A 692 26.13 20.05 -10.24
CA ASP A 692 25.53 20.89 -11.28
C ASP A 692 24.99 19.96 -12.39
N VAL A 693 23.75 20.17 -12.86
CA VAL A 693 23.13 19.30 -13.89
C VAL A 693 23.82 19.38 -15.26
N ASP A 694 24.66 20.41 -15.51
CA ASP A 694 25.46 20.56 -16.72
C ASP A 694 26.86 19.91 -16.57
N ASP A 695 27.33 19.58 -15.35
CA ASP A 695 28.60 18.88 -15.10
C ASP A 695 28.52 17.85 -13.95
N LEU A 696 28.23 16.60 -14.34
CA LEU A 696 28.22 15.45 -13.43
C LEU A 696 29.62 14.80 -13.23
N SER A 697 30.72 15.44 -13.66
CA SER A 697 32.05 14.81 -13.61
C SER A 697 32.74 14.89 -12.24
N ALA A 698 32.32 15.82 -11.38
CA ALA A 698 32.78 15.95 -10.00
C ALA A 698 31.68 16.58 -9.12
N PRO A 699 31.53 16.13 -7.86
CA PRO A 699 30.54 16.69 -6.95
C PRO A 699 30.89 18.12 -6.57
N VAL A 700 29.86 18.97 -6.51
CA VAL A 700 29.92 20.33 -5.96
C VAL A 700 30.13 20.26 -4.45
N ALA A 701 29.46 19.32 -3.78
CA ALA A 701 29.68 18.95 -2.39
C ALA A 701 29.18 17.52 -2.09
N THR A 702 29.53 16.99 -0.92
CA THR A 702 29.05 15.69 -0.42
C THR A 702 29.01 15.76 1.10
N ALA A 703 27.90 15.34 1.69
CA ALA A 703 27.68 15.30 3.13
C ALA A 703 27.21 13.89 3.54
N THR A 704 27.90 13.28 4.51
CA THR A 704 27.53 12.00 5.10
C THR A 704 26.60 12.22 6.30
N TYR A 705 25.93 11.15 6.73
CA TYR A 705 25.12 11.13 7.96
C TYR A 705 25.94 11.25 9.25
#